data_AF-A0A950S8P8-F1
#
_entry.id   AF-A0A950S8P8-F1
#
_cell.length_a   1.000
_cell.length_b   1.000
_cell.length_c   1.000
_cell.angle_alpha   90.00
_cell.angle_beta   90.00
_cell.angle_gamma   90.00
#
_symmetry.space_group_name_H-M   'P 1'
#
loop_
_entity.id
_entity.type
_entity.pdbx_description
1 polymer ?
#
loop_
_entity_poly.entity_id
_entity_poly.type
_entity_poly.pdbx_seq_one_letter_code
_entity_poly.pdbx_strand_id
1 'polypeptide(L)'
;MPRHRFTRALTLIAALVAVTYLLISLYLPSSRWLIFGVDKHTGVVRVVQNTVTFLPPHQFFRLRFERREGSAQRDGIIRITSKEGVPVTVYYRLRFDISGDRLPDARRMVDEGWNGWIRARVAEAVSAVTQQIPIEDLLSPNSQFNSQRDPLRKTVANHLARSGLKVTAFEVARFEADKDALLRVKRAELRRDARSSPSRVVVFAVDGADWELLHELADDGRIPNIKALATGGTTGSLQTIQPTVSPMVWTTVATGLTPDRHGVIDFMDTAHHTPVDSYTRRVPAIWDIADAFGRPALITGWWTSWPPTAPNSIFYDMPVDQSATAVYPAELTDRVTSLAVPPETVGYPQVRRFLNIAPEEWDTAINANNPADPVVIFRRILAKTWNDHRVAINLYNDQRQHGQDPLLMMVSYEGTDAVNHLFAPFHPPYREGISEQNYRKFWPAVANYYAEVDRLIGEWMGVLPHDTTVMIVSSYGFRWGKNRPRNMPNGGAALSDHRNPGVFIAYGPHVAPNRGTHAMSVYDITPTVLTLLGLPPSMEMPGHVADWAFRDITPITSVRVVSYGEFVSSKPAVAAARVPAPAYAQELQAIGHLNDPSRNLTPVLEDEDQTQHAAAPLSPERLGQYAYYNNLGIELRSKNKLSDAVDAFDRAIDINPTSPIPHLNEAMTMFDRQQYTAADEQFLKAAALGLPNAEKYFIDFAALYRQHNMNARAIALLYQGRKLFPQSYLISANLGSALLAAERYTEGVPELVRALGLQPSSTLALNNLGLFYAKQNDYGRALDYWNRSLSIEPHQPQIRDAAVAARSRL
;
A
#
# COMPACT_ATOMS: atom_id res chain seq x y z
N MET A 1 -40.17 55.31 -60.00
CA MET A 1 -39.05 56.28 -59.82
C MET A 1 -38.63 56.82 -61.18
N PRO A 2 -38.32 58.13 -61.33
CA PRO A 2 -37.82 58.65 -62.61
C PRO A 2 -36.46 57.98 -62.93
N ARG A 3 -36.25 57.60 -64.20
CA ARG A 3 -35.05 56.87 -64.69
C ARG A 3 -33.73 57.46 -64.17
N HIS A 4 -33.67 58.79 -63.99
CA HIS A 4 -32.52 59.53 -63.50
C HIS A 4 -32.22 59.30 -61.99
N ARG A 5 -33.24 59.05 -61.15
CA ARG A 5 -33.03 58.72 -59.72
C ARG A 5 -32.61 57.26 -59.54
N PHE A 6 -33.11 56.35 -60.38
CA PHE A 6 -32.71 54.94 -60.39
C PHE A 6 -31.27 54.75 -60.88
N THR A 7 -30.88 55.42 -61.97
CA THR A 7 -29.48 55.41 -62.46
C THR A 7 -28.52 56.01 -61.45
N ARG A 8 -28.86 57.14 -60.79
CA ARG A 8 -28.06 57.72 -59.70
C ARG A 8 -27.93 56.78 -58.49
N ALA A 9 -29.00 56.10 -58.10
CA ALA A 9 -28.95 55.12 -57.02
C ALA A 9 -28.06 53.92 -57.38
N LEU A 10 -28.14 53.41 -58.60
CA LEU A 10 -27.25 52.36 -59.10
C LEU A 10 -25.79 52.79 -59.18
N THR A 11 -25.51 54.03 -59.60
CA THR A 11 -24.12 54.56 -59.61
C THR A 11 -23.59 54.74 -58.19
N LEU A 12 -24.40 55.20 -57.25
CA LEU A 12 -24.03 55.30 -55.83
C LEU A 12 -23.78 53.93 -55.20
N ILE A 13 -24.62 52.93 -55.49
CA ILE A 13 -24.42 51.56 -55.01
C ILE A 13 -23.16 50.97 -55.63
N ALA A 14 -22.94 51.12 -56.95
CA ALA A 14 -21.73 50.65 -57.61
C ALA A 14 -20.46 51.33 -57.07
N ALA A 15 -20.51 52.63 -56.81
CA ALA A 15 -19.41 53.38 -56.20
C ALA A 15 -19.16 52.92 -54.76
N LEU A 16 -20.20 52.71 -53.96
CA LEU A 16 -20.08 52.21 -52.60
C LEU A 16 -19.51 50.79 -52.57
N VAL A 17 -19.95 49.91 -53.48
CA VAL A 17 -19.39 48.56 -53.65
C VAL A 17 -17.93 48.63 -54.06
N ALA A 18 -17.56 49.51 -55.00
CA ALA A 18 -16.17 49.69 -55.42
C ALA A 18 -15.27 50.21 -54.29
N VAL A 19 -15.72 51.20 -53.52
CA VAL A 19 -15.00 51.75 -52.35
C VAL A 19 -14.87 50.69 -51.25
N THR A 20 -15.96 49.98 -50.94
CA THR A 20 -15.95 48.89 -49.94
C THR A 20 -15.01 47.76 -50.37
N TYR A 21 -15.05 47.39 -51.64
CA TYR A 21 -14.16 46.41 -52.23
C TYR A 21 -12.69 46.85 -52.15
N LEU A 22 -12.39 48.13 -52.44
CA LEU A 22 -11.05 48.70 -52.33
C LEU A 22 -10.55 48.68 -50.88
N LEU A 23 -11.39 49.11 -49.93
CA LEU A 23 -11.07 49.12 -48.49
C LEU A 23 -10.82 47.71 -47.94
N ILE A 24 -11.62 46.72 -48.35
CA ILE A 24 -11.42 45.32 -47.97
C ILE A 24 -10.15 44.76 -48.64
N SER A 25 -9.70 45.31 -49.77
CA SER A 25 -8.54 44.85 -50.53
C SER A 25 -7.21 45.46 -50.09
N LEU A 26 -7.23 46.57 -49.36
CA LEU A 26 -6.02 47.21 -48.84
C LEU A 26 -5.66 46.65 -47.46
N TYR A 27 -4.40 46.26 -47.30
CA TYR A 27 -3.86 45.83 -46.02
C TYR A 27 -2.68 46.68 -45.61
N LEU A 28 -2.70 47.08 -44.34
CA LEU A 28 -1.65 47.82 -43.68
C LEU A 28 -0.73 46.85 -42.92
N PRO A 29 0.59 47.07 -42.95
CA PRO A 29 1.52 46.35 -42.09
C PRO A 29 1.13 46.53 -40.62
N SER A 30 1.04 45.43 -39.87
CA SER A 30 0.78 45.46 -38.43
C SER A 30 1.99 44.88 -37.69
N SER A 31 2.34 45.48 -36.54
CA SER A 31 3.39 44.92 -35.67
C SER A 31 3.00 43.56 -35.08
N ARG A 32 1.69 43.31 -34.90
CA ARG A 32 1.15 42.09 -34.29
C ARG A 32 0.87 40.96 -35.28
N TRP A 33 0.65 41.27 -36.55
CA TRP A 33 0.16 40.29 -37.53
C TRP A 33 1.00 40.29 -38.81
N LEU A 34 1.35 39.09 -39.27
CA LEU A 34 1.94 38.86 -40.58
C LEU A 34 0.85 38.40 -41.55
N ILE A 35 0.78 39.02 -42.73
CA ILE A 35 -0.27 38.76 -43.72
C ILE A 35 0.36 38.29 -45.03
N PHE A 36 -0.08 37.13 -45.50
CA PHE A 36 0.31 36.55 -46.78
C PHE A 36 -0.90 36.54 -47.72
N GLY A 37 -0.71 37.09 -48.92
CA GLY A 37 -1.63 36.94 -50.05
C GLY A 37 -1.14 35.85 -50.97
N VAL A 38 -1.88 34.75 -51.12
CA VAL A 38 -1.56 33.66 -52.05
C VAL A 38 -2.49 33.73 -53.25
N ASP A 39 -1.97 33.95 -54.44
CA ASP A 39 -2.76 34.03 -55.67
C ASP A 39 -3.47 32.69 -55.94
N LYS A 40 -4.78 32.74 -56.18
CA LYS A 40 -5.63 31.52 -56.24
C LYS A 40 -5.32 30.62 -57.43
N HIS A 41 -4.70 31.14 -58.48
CA HIS A 41 -4.47 30.41 -59.73
C HIS A 41 -3.02 30.02 -59.91
N THR A 42 -2.11 30.93 -59.56
CA THR A 42 -0.68 30.76 -59.76
C THR A 42 0.02 30.24 -58.51
N GLY A 43 -0.55 30.45 -57.32
CA GLY A 43 0.10 30.15 -56.03
C GLY A 43 1.21 31.12 -55.65
N VAL A 44 1.37 32.22 -56.40
CA VAL A 44 2.35 33.27 -56.10
C VAL A 44 2.00 33.94 -54.77
N VAL A 45 3.01 34.14 -53.94
CA VAL A 45 2.87 34.66 -52.59
C VAL A 45 3.34 36.10 -52.53
N ARG A 46 2.50 36.96 -51.96
CA ARG A 46 2.81 38.35 -51.62
C ARG A 46 2.73 38.54 -50.12
N VAL A 47 3.83 38.93 -49.51
CA VAL A 47 3.86 39.28 -48.09
C VAL A 47 3.56 40.76 -47.93
N VAL A 48 2.64 41.13 -47.04
CA VAL A 48 2.38 42.54 -46.71
C VAL A 48 3.51 43.04 -45.80
N GLN A 49 4.53 43.67 -46.40
CA GLN A 49 5.68 44.21 -45.67
C GLN A 49 5.89 45.69 -45.99
N ASN A 50 6.05 46.50 -44.94
CA ASN A 50 6.51 47.90 -44.95
C ASN A 50 5.75 48.91 -45.84
N THR A 51 4.72 48.49 -46.56
CA THR A 51 3.90 49.33 -47.45
C THR A 51 2.46 48.83 -47.52
N VAL A 52 1.53 49.72 -47.89
CA VAL A 52 0.13 49.35 -48.16
C VAL A 52 0.10 48.42 -49.37
N THR A 53 -0.40 47.20 -49.18
CA THR A 53 -0.48 46.20 -50.25
C THR A 53 -1.92 45.93 -50.63
N PHE A 54 -2.21 45.95 -51.94
CA PHE A 54 -3.52 45.62 -52.49
C PHE A 54 -3.61 44.12 -52.81
N LEU A 55 -4.50 43.40 -52.13
CA LEU A 55 -4.74 41.96 -52.28
C LEU A 55 -6.22 41.69 -52.56
N PRO A 56 -6.66 41.74 -53.83
CA PRO A 56 -8.07 41.59 -54.19
C PRO A 56 -8.63 40.22 -53.77
N PRO A 57 -9.78 40.14 -53.06
CA PRO A 57 -10.25 38.90 -52.43
C PRO A 57 -10.69 37.83 -53.43
N HIS A 58 -11.01 38.20 -54.67
CA HIS A 58 -11.30 37.22 -55.73
C HIS A 58 -10.02 36.53 -56.25
N GLN A 59 -8.87 37.22 -56.22
CA GLN A 59 -7.60 36.73 -56.78
C GLN A 59 -6.63 36.19 -55.72
N PHE A 60 -6.74 36.59 -54.44
CA PHE A 60 -5.83 36.15 -53.39
C PHE A 60 -6.56 35.51 -52.21
N PHE A 61 -5.99 34.43 -51.68
CA PHE A 61 -6.25 33.97 -50.32
C PHE A 61 -5.43 34.81 -49.34
N ARG A 62 -6.09 35.35 -48.32
CA ARG A 62 -5.45 36.19 -47.32
C ARG A 62 -5.29 35.41 -46.04
N LEU A 63 -4.05 35.24 -45.63
CA LEU A 63 -3.67 34.41 -44.50
C LEU A 63 -3.04 35.31 -43.45
N ARG A 64 -3.51 35.23 -42.22
CA ARG A 64 -3.09 36.11 -41.13
C ARG A 64 -2.59 35.28 -39.96
N PHE A 65 -1.34 35.54 -39.56
CA PHE A 65 -0.69 34.86 -38.44
C PHE A 65 -0.16 35.87 -37.43
N GLU A 66 -0.05 35.45 -36.17
CA GLU A 66 0.63 36.27 -35.18
C GLU A 66 2.10 36.38 -35.58
N ARG A 67 2.64 37.60 -35.54
CA ARG A 67 4.04 37.86 -35.85
C ARG A 67 4.87 37.73 -34.58
N ARG A 68 5.91 36.89 -34.61
CA ARG A 68 6.87 36.71 -33.52
C ARG A 68 8.28 36.61 -34.10
N GLU A 69 9.19 37.46 -33.62
CA GLU A 69 10.60 37.50 -34.08
C GLU A 69 10.74 37.59 -35.61
N GLY A 70 9.82 38.30 -36.26
CA GLY A 70 9.82 38.47 -37.71
C GLY A 70 9.16 37.34 -38.51
N SER A 71 8.85 36.18 -37.93
CA SER A 71 8.17 35.05 -38.59
C SER A 71 6.69 34.94 -38.20
N ALA A 72 5.92 34.18 -38.99
CA ALA A 72 4.57 33.77 -38.60
C ALA A 72 4.64 32.68 -37.53
N GLN A 73 3.87 32.82 -36.46
CA GLN A 73 3.70 31.80 -35.43
C GLN A 73 2.29 31.21 -35.46
N ARG A 74 2.22 29.89 -35.23
CA ARG A 74 0.97 29.17 -35.07
C ARG A 74 1.09 28.07 -34.03
N ASP A 75 0.19 28.09 -33.07
CA ASP A 75 -0.03 26.97 -32.16
C ASP A 75 -1.08 26.03 -32.78
N GLY A 76 -0.87 24.73 -32.65
CA GLY A 76 -1.71 23.73 -33.29
C GLY A 76 -1.79 22.44 -32.49
N ILE A 77 -2.77 21.63 -32.89
CA ILE A 77 -3.05 20.32 -32.32
C ILE A 77 -3.14 19.34 -33.49
N ILE A 78 -2.44 18.21 -33.39
CA ILE A 78 -2.54 17.07 -34.31
C ILE A 78 -2.78 15.80 -33.52
N ARG A 79 -3.26 14.76 -34.20
CA ARG A 79 -3.30 13.40 -33.68
C ARG A 79 -2.36 12.52 -34.49
N ILE A 80 -1.59 11.72 -33.78
CA ILE A 80 -0.68 10.70 -34.32
C ILE A 80 -1.02 9.36 -33.67
N THR A 81 -0.42 8.29 -34.19
CA THR A 81 -0.46 6.97 -33.57
C THR A 81 0.95 6.58 -33.15
N SER A 82 1.11 6.09 -31.93
CA SER A 82 2.39 5.59 -31.43
C SER A 82 2.78 4.28 -32.11
N LYS A 83 4.02 3.81 -31.87
CA LYS A 83 4.51 2.51 -32.34
C LYS A 83 3.59 1.35 -31.93
N GLU A 84 3.03 1.41 -30.74
CA GLU A 84 2.15 0.40 -30.14
C GLU A 84 0.68 0.57 -30.55
N GLY A 85 0.36 1.50 -31.45
CA GLY A 85 -1.01 1.73 -31.90
C GLY A 85 -1.83 2.64 -30.98
N VAL A 86 -1.21 3.33 -30.01
CA VAL A 86 -1.92 4.25 -29.09
C VAL A 86 -2.14 5.59 -29.78
N PRO A 87 -3.39 6.10 -29.87
CA PRO A 87 -3.64 7.45 -30.34
C PRO A 87 -3.01 8.48 -29.39
N VAL A 88 -2.28 9.44 -29.93
CA VAL A 88 -1.62 10.51 -29.17
C VAL A 88 -1.96 11.87 -29.77
N THR A 89 -2.44 12.78 -28.93
CA THR A 89 -2.64 14.18 -29.28
C THR A 89 -1.35 14.95 -29.02
N VAL A 90 -0.85 15.67 -30.02
CA VAL A 90 0.37 16.48 -29.94
C VAL A 90 0.00 17.95 -30.01
N TYR A 91 0.39 18.69 -28.99
CA TYR A 91 0.29 20.15 -28.97
C TYR A 91 1.62 20.73 -29.40
N TYR A 92 1.62 21.56 -30.42
CA TYR A 92 2.85 22.10 -30.99
C TYR A 92 2.75 23.61 -31.24
N ARG A 93 3.93 24.22 -31.33
CA ARG A 93 4.13 25.58 -31.78
C ARG A 93 5.05 25.57 -32.98
N LEU A 94 4.57 26.13 -34.08
CA LEU A 94 5.30 26.25 -35.34
C LEU A 94 5.56 27.73 -35.62
N ARG A 95 6.82 28.09 -35.85
CA ARG A 95 7.20 29.35 -36.47
C ARG A 95 7.75 29.08 -37.86
N PHE A 96 7.24 29.81 -38.84
CA PHE A 96 7.56 29.59 -40.23
C PHE A 96 7.49 30.87 -41.04
N ASP A 97 8.09 30.79 -42.22
CA ASP A 97 7.93 31.72 -43.33
C ASP A 97 7.59 30.93 -44.59
N ILE A 98 7.32 31.60 -45.70
CA ILE A 98 7.14 30.95 -47.00
C ILE A 98 8.49 30.89 -47.71
N SER A 99 8.88 29.71 -48.15
CA SER A 99 10.13 29.53 -48.91
C SER A 99 9.89 29.88 -50.37
N GLY A 100 10.50 30.98 -50.84
CA GLY A 100 10.35 31.46 -52.21
C GLY A 100 9.11 32.33 -52.43
N ASP A 101 8.81 32.62 -53.69
CA ASP A 101 7.70 33.49 -54.13
C ASP A 101 6.44 32.71 -54.51
N ARG A 102 6.42 31.38 -54.31
CA ARG A 102 5.33 30.49 -54.74
C ARG A 102 5.10 29.32 -53.79
N LEU A 103 3.83 28.94 -53.58
CA LEU A 103 3.43 27.75 -52.83
C LEU A 103 3.01 26.61 -53.80
N PRO A 104 3.59 25.40 -53.69
CA PRO A 104 3.35 24.30 -54.63
C PRO A 104 1.89 23.81 -54.70
N ASP A 105 1.15 23.87 -53.58
CA ASP A 105 -0.16 23.23 -53.39
C ASP A 105 -1.31 24.24 -53.12
N ALA A 106 -1.20 25.44 -53.70
CA ALA A 106 -2.11 26.56 -53.38
C ALA A 106 -3.60 26.28 -53.57
N ARG A 107 -3.99 25.35 -54.47
CA ARG A 107 -5.39 24.96 -54.70
C ARG A 107 -5.92 24.02 -53.63
N ARG A 108 -5.15 22.99 -53.27
CA ARG A 108 -5.51 22.01 -52.23
C ARG A 108 -5.62 22.64 -50.85
N MET A 109 -4.73 23.58 -50.57
CA MET A 109 -4.72 24.45 -49.40
C MET A 109 -6.02 25.23 -49.20
N VAL A 110 -6.79 25.45 -50.26
CA VAL A 110 -8.05 26.20 -50.25
C VAL A 110 -9.20 25.28 -49.95
N ASP A 111 -9.23 24.15 -50.64
CA ASP A 111 -10.26 23.13 -50.46
C ASP A 111 -10.24 22.59 -49.02
N GLU A 112 -9.05 22.43 -48.43
CA GLU A 112 -8.85 21.98 -47.05
C GLU A 112 -8.84 23.12 -46.02
N GLY A 113 -8.77 24.37 -46.50
CA GLY A 113 -8.49 25.56 -45.70
C GLY A 113 -7.05 25.57 -45.16
N TRP A 114 -6.39 26.74 -45.17
CA TRP A 114 -4.97 26.87 -44.81
C TRP A 114 -4.60 26.24 -43.46
N ASN A 115 -5.43 26.45 -42.44
CA ASN A 115 -5.21 25.88 -41.11
C ASN A 115 -5.32 24.35 -41.12
N GLY A 116 -6.22 23.78 -41.93
CA GLY A 116 -6.33 22.34 -42.13
C GLY A 116 -5.09 21.79 -42.83
N TRP A 117 -4.67 22.46 -43.89
CA TRP A 117 -3.51 22.08 -44.70
C TRP A 117 -2.20 22.07 -43.90
N ILE A 118 -1.88 23.15 -43.14
CA ILE A 118 -0.69 23.16 -42.26
C ILE A 118 -0.76 22.02 -41.25
N ARG A 119 -1.92 21.83 -40.60
CA ARG A 119 -2.08 20.75 -39.62
C ARG A 119 -1.83 19.39 -40.24
N ALA A 120 -2.32 19.12 -41.45
CA ALA A 120 -2.10 17.86 -42.15
C ALA A 120 -0.61 17.63 -42.44
N ARG A 121 0.12 18.63 -42.93
CA ARG A 121 1.56 18.52 -43.21
C ARG A 121 2.41 18.37 -41.95
N VAL A 122 2.06 19.07 -40.88
CA VAL A 122 2.71 18.88 -39.58
C VAL A 122 2.41 17.46 -39.05
N ALA A 123 1.17 16.98 -39.18
CA ALA A 123 0.78 15.63 -38.76
C ALA A 123 1.58 14.55 -39.51
N GLU A 124 1.68 14.64 -40.84
CA GLU A 124 2.49 13.73 -41.66
C GLU A 124 3.95 13.72 -41.21
N ALA A 125 4.55 14.91 -41.04
CA ALA A 125 5.96 15.04 -40.66
C ALA A 125 6.26 14.53 -39.25
N VAL A 126 5.42 14.88 -38.28
CA VAL A 126 5.57 14.42 -36.89
C VAL A 126 5.36 12.90 -36.83
N SER A 127 4.31 12.40 -37.48
CA SER A 127 4.00 10.96 -37.52
C SER A 127 5.15 10.14 -38.11
N ALA A 128 5.80 10.61 -39.18
CA ALA A 128 6.94 9.93 -39.79
C ALA A 128 8.13 9.73 -38.82
N VAL A 129 8.27 10.60 -37.82
CA VAL A 129 9.31 10.48 -36.79
C VAL A 129 8.82 9.67 -35.59
N THR A 130 7.60 9.94 -35.13
CA THR A 130 7.10 9.38 -33.86
C THR A 130 6.56 7.96 -33.99
N GLN A 131 6.20 7.48 -35.19
CA GLN A 131 5.65 6.13 -35.39
C GLN A 131 6.61 4.99 -35.00
N GLN A 132 7.92 5.25 -34.94
CA GLN A 132 8.92 4.26 -34.54
C GLN A 132 9.36 4.42 -33.07
N ILE A 133 8.91 5.47 -32.39
CA ILE A 133 9.28 5.78 -31.02
C ILE A 133 8.27 5.11 -30.07
N PRO A 134 8.75 4.36 -29.05
CA PRO A 134 7.87 3.79 -28.05
C PRO A 134 7.02 4.85 -27.34
N ILE A 135 5.78 4.50 -27.00
CA ILE A 135 4.87 5.46 -26.34
C ILE A 135 5.41 5.99 -25.01
N GLU A 136 6.17 5.18 -24.27
CA GLU A 136 6.78 5.60 -23.00
C GLU A 136 7.80 6.72 -23.20
N ASP A 137 8.59 6.64 -24.27
CA ASP A 137 9.57 7.67 -24.61
C ASP A 137 8.88 8.96 -25.05
N LEU A 138 7.75 8.87 -25.75
CA LEU A 138 6.95 10.05 -26.13
C LEU A 138 6.33 10.76 -24.92
N LEU A 139 5.89 10.02 -23.90
CA LEU A 139 5.18 10.57 -22.75
C LEU A 139 6.10 10.99 -21.59
N SER A 140 7.32 10.49 -21.53
CA SER A 140 8.21 10.74 -20.40
C SER A 140 8.87 12.14 -20.46
N PRO A 141 8.78 12.95 -19.39
CA PRO A 141 9.44 14.25 -19.31
C PRO A 141 10.98 14.17 -19.29
N ASN A 142 11.50 13.01 -18.86
CA ASN A 142 12.92 12.75 -18.62
C ASN A 142 13.53 11.76 -19.64
N SER A 143 12.81 11.40 -20.72
CA SER A 143 13.30 10.41 -21.69
C SER A 143 14.32 10.97 -22.68
N GLN A 144 14.88 10.05 -23.46
CA GLN A 144 15.65 10.34 -24.68
C GLN A 144 14.89 11.22 -25.69
N PHE A 145 13.57 11.45 -25.55
CA PHE A 145 12.86 12.34 -26.46
C PHE A 145 13.41 13.77 -26.45
N ASN A 146 13.96 14.25 -25.33
CA ASN A 146 14.67 15.53 -25.33
C ASN A 146 15.85 15.55 -26.31
N SER A 147 16.56 14.43 -26.48
CA SER A 147 17.62 14.28 -27.49
C SER A 147 17.08 14.10 -28.92
N GLN A 148 15.82 13.66 -29.07
CA GLN A 148 15.12 13.52 -30.35
C GLN A 148 14.42 14.81 -30.82
N ARG A 149 14.34 15.86 -29.99
CA ARG A 149 13.71 17.14 -30.35
C ARG A 149 14.39 17.81 -31.54
N ASP A 150 15.71 17.78 -31.60
CA ASP A 150 16.47 18.36 -32.71
C ASP A 150 16.32 17.56 -34.02
N PRO A 151 16.45 16.21 -34.02
CA PRO A 151 16.07 15.38 -35.16
C PRO A 151 14.63 15.59 -35.62
N LEU A 152 13.66 15.63 -34.70
CA LEU A 152 12.25 15.89 -35.00
C LEU A 152 12.08 17.25 -35.67
N ARG A 153 12.68 18.31 -35.09
CA ARG A 153 12.66 19.66 -35.67
C ARG A 153 13.24 19.68 -37.08
N LYS A 154 14.39 19.04 -37.31
CA LYS A 154 15.02 18.95 -38.64
C LYS A 154 14.14 18.21 -39.64
N THR A 155 13.57 17.07 -39.25
CA THR A 155 12.68 16.29 -40.13
C THR A 155 11.40 17.06 -40.46
N VAL A 156 10.78 17.70 -39.47
CA VAL A 156 9.60 18.57 -39.69
C VAL A 156 9.95 19.74 -40.60
N ALA A 157 11.09 20.41 -40.37
CA ALA A 157 11.55 21.51 -41.22
C ALA A 157 11.80 21.06 -42.67
N ASN A 158 12.50 19.94 -42.87
CA ASN A 158 12.79 19.40 -44.21
C ASN A 158 11.52 18.94 -44.93
N HIS A 159 10.58 18.34 -44.20
CA HIS A 159 9.30 17.90 -44.77
C HIS A 159 8.45 19.10 -45.18
N LEU A 160 8.28 20.09 -44.30
CA LEU A 160 7.50 21.30 -44.58
C LEU A 160 8.15 22.21 -45.64
N ALA A 161 9.47 22.20 -45.78
CA ALA A 161 10.18 22.91 -46.84
C ALA A 161 9.78 22.41 -48.24
N ARG A 162 9.52 21.10 -48.41
CA ARG A 162 9.00 20.55 -49.67
C ARG A 162 7.60 21.07 -50.00
N SER A 163 6.86 21.49 -48.98
CA SER A 163 5.53 22.10 -49.12
C SER A 163 5.57 23.64 -49.25
N GLY A 164 6.75 24.25 -49.38
CA GLY A 164 6.90 25.69 -49.53
C GLY A 164 6.91 26.48 -48.22
N LEU A 165 7.10 25.81 -47.06
CA LEU A 165 7.23 26.45 -45.76
C LEU A 165 8.67 26.40 -45.23
N LYS A 166 9.27 27.56 -44.98
CA LYS A 166 10.55 27.67 -44.29
C LYS A 166 10.32 27.68 -42.77
N VAL A 167 10.51 26.55 -42.12
CA VAL A 167 10.37 26.44 -40.65
C VAL A 167 11.56 27.11 -39.96
N THR A 168 11.29 28.12 -39.13
CA THR A 168 12.32 28.82 -38.33
C THR A 168 12.41 28.24 -36.92
N ALA A 169 11.28 27.82 -36.34
CA ALA A 169 11.24 27.07 -35.09
C ALA A 169 10.07 26.09 -35.08
N PHE A 170 10.28 24.91 -34.47
CA PHE A 170 9.21 23.96 -34.21
C PHE A 170 9.43 23.38 -32.82
N GLU A 171 8.39 23.41 -32.01
CA GLU A 171 8.42 22.96 -30.62
C GLU A 171 7.17 22.13 -30.32
N VAL A 172 7.38 20.97 -29.70
CA VAL A 172 6.28 20.19 -29.12
C VAL A 172 6.11 20.61 -27.67
N ALA A 173 4.95 21.17 -27.36
CA ALA A 173 4.60 21.61 -26.01
C ALA A 173 4.32 20.43 -25.09
N ARG A 174 3.51 19.45 -25.53
CA ARG A 174 3.20 18.22 -24.80
C ARG A 174 2.57 17.15 -25.68
N PHE A 175 2.65 15.91 -25.22
CA PHE A 175 1.90 14.76 -25.73
C PHE A 175 0.79 14.38 -24.74
N GLU A 176 -0.38 14.01 -25.25
CA GLU A 176 -1.46 13.41 -24.48
C GLU A 176 -1.89 12.11 -25.16
N ALA A 177 -1.63 10.96 -24.53
CA ALA A 177 -2.12 9.69 -25.02
C ALA A 177 -3.61 9.49 -24.70
N ASP A 178 -4.32 8.78 -25.58
CA ASP A 178 -5.61 8.20 -25.26
C ASP A 178 -5.43 7.19 -24.12
N LYS A 179 -6.00 7.54 -22.94
CA LYS A 179 -5.78 6.79 -21.70
C LYS A 179 -6.23 5.34 -21.83
N ASP A 180 -7.39 5.10 -22.44
CA ASP A 180 -7.95 3.74 -22.54
C ASP A 180 -7.14 2.86 -23.49
N ALA A 181 -6.69 3.41 -24.63
CA ALA A 181 -5.80 2.71 -25.55
C ALA A 181 -4.45 2.39 -24.92
N LEU A 182 -3.87 3.35 -24.18
CA LEU A 182 -2.62 3.13 -23.47
C LEU A 182 -2.75 2.01 -22.43
N LEU A 183 -3.81 2.05 -21.61
CA LEU A 183 -4.09 1.02 -20.62
C LEU A 183 -4.29 -0.35 -21.28
N ARG A 184 -4.96 -0.44 -22.44
CA ARG A 184 -5.10 -1.72 -23.18
C ARG A 184 -3.75 -2.31 -23.60
N VAL A 185 -2.86 -1.49 -24.15
CA VAL A 185 -1.50 -1.92 -24.53
C VAL A 185 -0.74 -2.39 -23.30
N LYS A 186 -0.71 -1.60 -22.22
CA LYS A 186 -0.04 -1.96 -20.98
C LYS A 186 -0.60 -3.22 -20.32
N ARG A 187 -1.92 -3.44 -20.38
CA ARG A 187 -2.52 -4.72 -19.94
C ARG A 187 -2.01 -5.91 -20.73
N ALA A 188 -1.88 -5.77 -22.05
CA ALA A 188 -1.39 -6.86 -22.90
C ALA A 188 0.10 -7.17 -22.63
N GLU A 189 0.92 -6.14 -22.41
CA GLU A 189 2.33 -6.29 -22.03
C GLU A 189 2.47 -7.04 -20.70
N LEU A 190 1.78 -6.58 -19.65
CA LEU A 190 1.79 -7.22 -18.34
C LEU A 190 1.30 -8.68 -18.38
N ARG A 191 0.26 -8.99 -19.17
CA ARG A 191 -0.22 -10.38 -19.35
C ARG A 191 0.82 -11.27 -20.00
N ARG A 192 1.55 -10.75 -20.98
CA ARG A 192 2.63 -11.51 -21.63
C ARG A 192 3.77 -11.76 -20.66
N ASP A 193 4.16 -10.75 -19.89
CA ASP A 193 5.26 -10.85 -18.94
C ASP A 193 4.90 -11.82 -17.80
N ALA A 194 3.66 -11.76 -17.29
CA ALA A 194 3.16 -12.74 -16.34
C ALA A 194 3.28 -14.17 -16.90
N ARG A 195 2.78 -14.46 -18.10
CA ARG A 195 2.85 -15.81 -18.70
C ARG A 195 4.27 -16.38 -18.83
N SER A 196 5.31 -15.54 -18.79
CA SER A 196 6.71 -16.00 -18.82
C SER A 196 7.20 -16.63 -17.50
N SER A 197 6.48 -16.43 -16.38
CA SER A 197 6.81 -16.98 -15.07
C SER A 197 5.64 -17.76 -14.48
N PRO A 198 5.42 -19.05 -14.82
CA PRO A 198 4.24 -19.82 -14.42
C PRO A 198 4.21 -20.22 -12.92
N SER A 199 4.92 -19.49 -12.06
CA SER A 199 5.06 -19.77 -10.63
C SER A 199 3.70 -19.86 -9.95
N ARG A 200 3.53 -20.93 -9.16
CA ARG A 200 2.39 -21.12 -8.27
C ARG A 200 2.75 -20.57 -6.89
N VAL A 201 1.86 -19.79 -6.31
CA VAL A 201 2.03 -19.23 -4.97
C VAL A 201 0.86 -19.63 -4.10
N VAL A 202 1.17 -20.15 -2.93
CA VAL A 202 0.21 -20.50 -1.89
C VAL A 202 0.52 -19.66 -0.66
N VAL A 203 -0.50 -19.02 -0.10
CA VAL A 203 -0.43 -18.30 1.16
C VAL A 203 -1.40 -18.94 2.15
N PHE A 204 -0.86 -19.53 3.20
CA PHE A 204 -1.61 -19.98 4.37
C PHE A 204 -1.57 -18.87 5.41
N ALA A 205 -2.73 -18.25 5.65
CA ALA A 205 -2.93 -17.32 6.76
C ALA A 205 -3.21 -18.13 8.03
N VAL A 206 -2.26 -18.15 8.97
CA VAL A 206 -2.43 -18.79 10.28
C VAL A 206 -2.59 -17.67 11.30
N ASP A 207 -3.83 -17.34 11.65
CA ASP A 207 -4.14 -16.09 12.35
C ASP A 207 -3.66 -16.09 13.81
N GLY A 208 -3.12 -14.96 14.28
CA GLY A 208 -2.59 -14.85 15.65
C GLY A 208 -1.46 -15.83 16.02
N ALA A 209 -0.75 -16.44 15.06
CA ALA A 209 0.40 -17.29 15.32
C ALA A 209 1.64 -16.49 15.73
N ASP A 210 2.35 -16.98 16.74
CA ASP A 210 3.51 -16.32 17.32
C ASP A 210 4.72 -17.25 17.40
N TRP A 211 5.91 -16.71 17.16
CA TRP A 211 7.16 -17.47 17.23
C TRP A 211 7.41 -18.13 18.59
N GLU A 212 7.01 -17.52 19.71
CA GLU A 212 7.19 -18.11 21.05
C GLU A 212 6.44 -19.45 21.17
N LEU A 213 5.15 -19.46 20.79
CA LEU A 213 4.35 -20.70 20.78
C LEU A 213 4.82 -21.68 19.69
N LEU A 214 5.12 -21.21 18.48
CA LEU A 214 5.56 -22.10 17.41
C LEU A 214 6.88 -22.80 17.75
N HIS A 215 7.83 -22.11 18.41
CA HIS A 215 9.06 -22.76 18.86
C HIS A 215 8.77 -23.80 19.94
N GLU A 216 7.95 -23.46 20.96
CA GLU A 216 7.53 -24.40 22.00
C GLU A 216 6.94 -25.68 21.39
N LEU A 217 5.94 -25.53 20.51
CA LEU A 217 5.24 -26.68 19.91
C LEU A 217 6.14 -27.47 18.94
N ALA A 218 7.07 -26.81 18.25
CA ALA A 218 8.02 -27.46 17.36
C ALA A 218 9.07 -28.27 18.13
N ASP A 219 9.50 -27.79 19.29
CA ASP A 219 10.43 -28.50 20.16
C ASP A 219 9.76 -29.71 20.83
N ASP A 220 8.48 -29.59 21.18
CA ASP A 220 7.63 -30.69 21.66
C ASP A 220 7.25 -31.70 20.56
N GLY A 221 7.58 -31.43 19.30
CA GLY A 221 7.26 -32.30 18.16
C GLY A 221 5.78 -32.32 17.77
N ARG A 222 4.99 -31.32 18.20
CA ARG A 222 3.54 -31.22 17.94
C ARG A 222 3.20 -30.64 16.57
N ILE A 223 4.10 -29.86 15.98
CA ILE A 223 3.92 -29.22 14.67
C ILE A 223 5.05 -29.57 13.67
N PRO A 224 5.22 -30.85 13.31
CA PRO A 224 6.34 -31.31 12.48
C PRO A 224 6.35 -30.71 11.07
N ASN A 225 5.19 -30.40 10.46
CA ASN A 225 5.14 -29.90 9.08
C ASN A 225 5.58 -28.43 9.01
N ILE A 226 5.05 -27.56 9.86
CA ILE A 226 5.44 -26.16 9.99
C ILE A 226 6.92 -26.08 10.38
N LYS A 227 7.39 -26.92 11.31
CA LYS A 227 8.81 -27.02 11.66
C LYS A 227 9.69 -27.36 10.44
N ALA A 228 9.27 -28.34 9.63
CA ALA A 228 9.99 -28.71 8.42
C ALA A 228 10.03 -27.57 7.39
N LEU A 229 8.91 -26.86 7.18
CA LEU A 229 8.86 -25.70 6.30
C LEU A 229 9.76 -24.55 6.80
N ALA A 230 9.73 -24.25 8.10
CA ALA A 230 10.57 -23.24 8.71
C ALA A 230 12.07 -23.60 8.64
N THR A 231 12.41 -24.88 8.82
CA THR A 231 13.80 -25.36 8.79
C THR A 231 14.36 -25.47 7.37
N GLY A 232 13.55 -25.95 6.42
CA GLY A 232 13.93 -26.14 5.02
C GLY A 232 13.80 -24.87 4.16
N GLY A 233 13.07 -23.86 4.66
CA GLY A 233 12.80 -22.61 3.97
C GLY A 233 13.51 -21.42 4.61
N THR A 234 12.83 -20.27 4.58
CA THR A 234 13.28 -19.03 5.19
C THR A 234 12.22 -18.48 6.13
N THR A 235 12.64 -17.76 7.17
CA THR A 235 11.75 -17.26 8.21
C THR A 235 11.94 -15.76 8.45
N GLY A 236 10.86 -15.10 8.86
CA GLY A 236 10.82 -13.67 9.10
C GLY A 236 9.89 -13.29 10.26
N SER A 237 10.18 -12.15 10.86
CA SER A 237 9.31 -11.48 11.82
C SER A 237 8.45 -10.47 11.07
N LEU A 238 7.15 -10.72 11.01
CA LEU A 238 6.21 -9.90 10.26
C LEU A 238 5.66 -8.78 11.14
N GLN A 239 6.17 -7.57 10.94
CA GLN A 239 5.76 -6.35 11.63
C GLN A 239 4.34 -5.97 11.21
N THR A 240 3.47 -5.81 12.20
CA THR A 240 2.07 -5.49 12.01
C THR A 240 1.78 -3.99 12.14
N ILE A 241 0.54 -3.60 11.85
CA ILE A 241 0.03 -2.25 12.00
C ILE A 241 -0.84 -2.12 13.25
N GLN A 242 -0.95 -0.90 13.78
CA GLN A 242 -1.74 -0.59 14.97
C GLN A 242 -2.89 0.37 14.62
N PRO A 243 -4.12 0.13 15.11
CA PRO A 243 -4.52 -1.00 15.95
C PRO A 243 -4.56 -2.33 15.16
N THR A 244 -4.22 -3.43 15.82
CA THR A 244 -4.15 -4.77 15.20
C THR A 244 -5.53 -5.41 15.12
N VAL A 245 -6.35 -4.90 14.21
CA VAL A 245 -7.72 -5.37 13.94
C VAL A 245 -7.71 -6.29 12.72
N SER A 246 -8.18 -7.54 12.86
CA SER A 246 -8.06 -8.60 11.85
C SER A 246 -8.45 -8.17 10.43
N PRO A 247 -9.67 -7.65 10.16
CA PRO A 247 -10.05 -7.22 8.81
C PRO A 247 -9.18 -6.07 8.29
N MET A 248 -8.75 -5.14 9.14
CA MET A 248 -7.84 -4.07 8.72
C MET A 248 -6.49 -4.63 8.27
N VAL A 249 -5.85 -5.47 9.10
CA VAL A 249 -4.51 -5.99 8.82
C VAL A 249 -4.54 -6.98 7.65
N TRP A 250 -5.51 -7.90 7.59
CA TRP A 250 -5.61 -8.88 6.51
C TRP A 250 -6.02 -8.26 5.17
N THR A 251 -6.77 -7.14 5.15
CA THR A 251 -6.96 -6.35 3.93
C THR A 251 -5.69 -5.60 3.54
N THR A 252 -4.89 -5.10 4.50
CA THR A 252 -3.55 -4.55 4.23
C THR A 252 -2.66 -5.61 3.58
N VAL A 253 -2.61 -6.84 4.12
CA VAL A 253 -1.84 -7.95 3.55
C VAL A 253 -2.29 -8.28 2.13
N ALA A 254 -3.60 -8.28 1.86
CA ALA A 254 -4.17 -8.62 0.56
C ALA A 254 -4.07 -7.51 -0.50
N THR A 255 -3.87 -6.25 -0.09
CA THR A 255 -3.81 -5.10 -1.01
C THR A 255 -2.42 -4.50 -1.13
N GLY A 256 -1.54 -4.74 -0.15
CA GLY A 256 -0.25 -4.07 -0.03
C GLY A 256 -0.36 -2.57 0.24
N LEU A 257 -1.54 -2.08 0.61
CA LEU A 257 -1.83 -0.65 0.79
C LEU A 257 -2.22 -0.36 2.24
N THR A 258 -2.16 0.91 2.63
CA THR A 258 -2.52 1.36 3.98
C THR A 258 -4.04 1.39 4.20
N PRO A 259 -4.52 1.31 5.45
CA PRO A 259 -5.96 1.32 5.76
C PRO A 259 -6.75 2.51 5.20
N ASP A 260 -6.15 3.70 5.14
CA ASP A 260 -6.76 4.89 4.53
C ASP A 260 -6.96 4.74 3.01
N ARG A 261 -6.08 3.97 2.35
CA ARG A 261 -6.11 3.71 0.91
C ARG A 261 -7.10 2.62 0.56
N HIS A 262 -7.08 1.49 1.27
CA HIS A 262 -8.01 0.39 0.99
C HIS A 262 -9.39 0.56 1.65
N GLY A 263 -9.53 1.44 2.65
CA GLY A 263 -10.81 1.85 3.22
C GLY A 263 -11.40 0.93 4.30
N VAL A 264 -10.68 -0.13 4.70
CA VAL A 264 -11.12 -1.09 5.73
C VAL A 264 -10.36 -0.79 7.01
N ILE A 265 -11.06 -0.31 8.03
CA ILE A 265 -10.45 0.18 9.28
C ILE A 265 -11.01 -0.48 10.55
N ASP A 266 -12.03 -1.33 10.43
CA ASP A 266 -12.67 -2.04 11.54
C ASP A 266 -13.44 -3.26 11.00
N PHE A 267 -14.10 -4.02 11.87
CA PHE A 267 -15.03 -5.11 11.53
C PHE A 267 -16.34 -4.61 10.88
N MET A 268 -16.69 -3.35 11.08
CA MET A 268 -17.90 -2.74 10.54
C MET A 268 -17.58 -1.54 9.65
N ASP A 269 -18.26 -1.43 8.51
CA ASP A 269 -18.31 -0.20 7.73
C ASP A 269 -19.19 0.81 8.47
N THR A 270 -18.54 1.82 9.05
CA THR A 270 -19.20 2.85 9.85
C THR A 270 -20.15 3.74 9.06
N ALA A 271 -19.93 3.91 7.74
CA ALA A 271 -20.77 4.77 6.91
C ALA A 271 -22.12 4.11 6.58
N HIS A 272 -22.11 2.77 6.43
CA HIS A 272 -23.27 2.00 6.01
C HIS A 272 -23.87 1.16 7.15
N HIS A 273 -23.20 1.08 8.30
CA HIS A 273 -23.56 0.21 9.43
C HIS A 273 -23.72 -1.26 9.02
N THR A 274 -22.85 -1.73 8.13
CA THR A 274 -22.81 -3.13 7.67
C THR A 274 -21.46 -3.77 7.98
N PRO A 275 -21.38 -5.11 8.06
CA PRO A 275 -20.12 -5.83 8.07
C PRO A 275 -19.19 -5.37 6.95
N VAL A 276 -17.88 -5.31 7.21
CA VAL A 276 -16.92 -5.06 6.13
C VAL A 276 -16.90 -6.23 5.16
N ASP A 277 -16.98 -5.92 3.88
CA ASP A 277 -17.02 -6.90 2.79
C ASP A 277 -16.17 -6.39 1.62
N SER A 278 -16.21 -7.10 0.48
CA SER A 278 -15.46 -6.67 -0.71
C SER A 278 -15.92 -5.33 -1.29
N TYR A 279 -17.14 -4.85 -1.00
CA TYR A 279 -17.61 -3.52 -1.39
C TYR A 279 -17.04 -2.42 -0.51
N THR A 280 -16.66 -2.71 0.73
CA THR A 280 -15.98 -1.75 1.61
C THR A 280 -14.57 -1.43 1.10
N ARG A 281 -13.93 -2.39 0.42
CA ARG A 281 -12.58 -2.23 -0.13
C ARG A 281 -12.58 -1.26 -1.33
N ARG A 282 -11.76 -0.19 -1.26
CA ARG A 282 -11.68 0.87 -2.29
C ARG A 282 -10.69 0.60 -3.42
N VAL A 283 -9.91 -0.47 -3.30
CA VAL A 283 -8.78 -0.80 -4.18
C VAL A 283 -8.81 -2.30 -4.50
N PRO A 284 -8.24 -2.73 -5.64
CA PRO A 284 -8.15 -4.15 -5.94
C PRO A 284 -7.26 -4.88 -4.93
N ALA A 285 -7.68 -6.06 -4.51
CA ALA A 285 -6.84 -7.00 -3.77
C ALA A 285 -6.01 -7.84 -4.75
N ILE A 286 -5.03 -8.57 -4.22
CA ILE A 286 -4.08 -9.33 -5.02
C ILE A 286 -4.74 -10.38 -5.92
N TRP A 287 -5.85 -10.98 -5.48
CA TRP A 287 -6.64 -11.90 -6.32
C TRP A 287 -7.32 -11.20 -7.49
N ASP A 288 -7.76 -9.94 -7.33
CA ASP A 288 -8.31 -9.15 -8.43
C ASP A 288 -7.25 -8.84 -9.47
N ILE A 289 -6.05 -8.50 -8.99
CA ILE A 289 -4.88 -8.22 -9.83
C ILE A 289 -4.49 -9.50 -10.56
N ALA A 290 -4.29 -10.61 -9.85
CA ALA A 290 -3.93 -11.90 -10.41
C ALA A 290 -4.91 -12.30 -11.54
N ASP A 291 -6.21 -12.28 -11.27
CA ASP A 291 -7.26 -12.63 -12.23
C ASP A 291 -7.22 -11.76 -13.49
N ALA A 292 -7.12 -10.43 -13.33
CA ALA A 292 -7.07 -9.48 -14.44
C ALA A 292 -5.89 -9.74 -15.40
N PHE A 293 -4.81 -10.34 -14.89
CA PHE A 293 -3.61 -10.70 -15.65
C PHE A 293 -3.48 -12.20 -15.97
N GLY A 294 -4.58 -12.96 -15.88
CA GLY A 294 -4.62 -14.36 -16.31
C GLY A 294 -3.96 -15.32 -15.32
N ARG A 295 -4.02 -14.98 -14.03
CA ARG A 295 -3.58 -15.82 -12.90
C ARG A 295 -4.80 -16.16 -12.05
N PRO A 296 -5.60 -17.17 -12.43
CA PRO A 296 -6.78 -17.55 -11.66
C PRO A 296 -6.37 -17.96 -10.25
N ALA A 297 -7.21 -17.59 -9.28
CA ALA A 297 -6.96 -17.81 -7.86
C ALA A 297 -8.00 -18.73 -7.21
N LEU A 298 -7.63 -19.33 -6.07
CA LEU A 298 -8.54 -19.96 -5.12
C LEU A 298 -8.40 -19.25 -3.78
N ILE A 299 -9.48 -18.59 -3.33
CA ILE A 299 -9.50 -17.79 -2.10
C ILE A 299 -10.51 -18.38 -1.12
N THR A 300 -10.07 -18.73 0.09
CA THR A 300 -10.95 -19.34 1.10
C THR A 300 -10.84 -18.66 2.47
N GLY A 301 -11.97 -18.18 2.99
CA GLY A 301 -12.07 -17.59 4.33
C GLY A 301 -11.21 -16.35 4.54
N TRP A 302 -10.89 -15.59 3.48
CA TRP A 302 -10.05 -14.40 3.62
C TRP A 302 -10.90 -13.16 3.88
N TRP A 303 -10.52 -12.34 4.85
CA TRP A 303 -11.23 -11.10 5.18
C TRP A 303 -11.47 -10.21 3.95
N THR A 304 -12.69 -9.71 3.79
CA THR A 304 -13.12 -8.83 2.68
C THR A 304 -12.99 -9.45 1.27
N SER A 305 -12.87 -10.78 1.16
CA SER A 305 -12.84 -11.46 -0.14
C SER A 305 -14.23 -11.72 -0.71
N TRP A 306 -15.25 -11.83 0.14
CA TRP A 306 -16.65 -11.99 -0.27
C TRP A 306 -17.40 -10.65 -0.28
N PRO A 307 -18.33 -10.41 -1.22
CA PRO A 307 -18.62 -11.22 -2.43
C PRO A 307 -17.46 -11.22 -3.44
N PRO A 308 -17.37 -12.23 -4.33
CA PRO A 308 -16.23 -12.43 -5.23
C PRO A 308 -16.05 -11.25 -6.19
N THR A 309 -14.80 -10.82 -6.38
CA THR A 309 -14.43 -9.68 -7.24
C THR A 309 -13.61 -10.07 -8.47
N ALA A 310 -13.18 -11.34 -8.56
CA ALA A 310 -12.35 -11.89 -9.63
C ALA A 310 -13.09 -13.02 -10.39
N PRO A 311 -13.58 -12.78 -11.61
CA PRO A 311 -14.55 -13.66 -12.28
C PRO A 311 -13.97 -14.98 -12.83
N ASN A 312 -12.66 -15.09 -13.00
CA ASN A 312 -12.02 -16.33 -13.44
C ASN A 312 -11.41 -17.12 -12.27
N SER A 313 -11.73 -16.73 -11.03
CA SER A 313 -11.18 -17.27 -9.80
C SER A 313 -12.29 -17.90 -8.95
N ILE A 314 -11.91 -18.78 -8.04
CA ILE A 314 -12.82 -19.48 -7.13
C ILE A 314 -12.76 -18.79 -5.76
N PHE A 315 -13.94 -18.51 -5.20
CA PHE A 315 -14.07 -17.98 -3.85
C PHE A 315 -14.92 -18.91 -3.01
N TYR A 316 -14.51 -19.09 -1.78
CA TYR A 316 -15.28 -19.80 -0.78
C TYR A 316 -15.24 -19.06 0.55
N ASP A 317 -16.40 -18.83 1.12
CA ASP A 317 -16.54 -18.22 2.44
C ASP A 317 -17.66 -18.93 3.21
N MET A 318 -17.44 -19.12 4.50
CA MET A 318 -18.38 -19.76 5.42
C MET A 318 -18.34 -19.03 6.76
N PRO A 319 -19.30 -18.13 7.00
CA PRO A 319 -19.49 -17.53 8.31
C PRO A 319 -19.88 -18.60 9.34
N VAL A 320 -19.45 -18.42 10.58
CA VAL A 320 -19.49 -19.45 11.65
C VAL A 320 -20.91 -19.90 12.04
N ASP A 321 -21.94 -19.13 11.71
CA ASP A 321 -23.34 -19.40 12.10
C ASP A 321 -24.33 -19.40 10.91
N GLN A 322 -23.85 -19.38 9.65
CA GLN A 322 -24.71 -19.34 8.47
C GLN A 322 -24.97 -20.71 7.86
N SER A 323 -26.25 -20.96 7.54
CA SER A 323 -26.73 -22.16 6.84
C SER A 323 -26.46 -22.15 5.34
N ALA A 324 -25.98 -21.03 4.78
CA ALA A 324 -25.73 -20.87 3.35
C ALA A 324 -24.22 -20.79 3.07
N THR A 325 -23.71 -21.80 2.39
CA THR A 325 -22.35 -21.84 1.83
C THR A 325 -22.20 -20.76 0.75
N ALA A 326 -21.29 -19.81 0.96
CA ALA A 326 -20.96 -18.81 -0.04
C ALA A 326 -19.82 -19.35 -0.92
N VAL A 327 -20.16 -19.77 -2.15
CA VAL A 327 -19.17 -20.21 -3.14
C VAL A 327 -19.37 -19.49 -4.46
N TYR A 328 -18.25 -19.21 -5.13
CA TYR A 328 -18.21 -18.71 -6.49
C TYR A 328 -17.21 -19.54 -7.32
N PRO A 329 -17.57 -19.90 -8.57
CA PRO A 329 -18.83 -19.58 -9.23
C PRO A 329 -19.99 -20.45 -8.69
N ALA A 330 -21.24 -20.01 -8.91
CA ALA A 330 -22.42 -20.54 -8.22
C ALA A 330 -22.71 -22.02 -8.55
N GLU A 331 -22.20 -22.52 -9.68
CA GLU A 331 -22.29 -23.92 -10.12
C GLU A 331 -21.60 -24.89 -9.16
N LEU A 332 -20.73 -24.40 -8.27
CA LEU A 332 -20.05 -25.21 -7.27
C LEU A 332 -20.91 -25.46 -6.00
N THR A 333 -22.08 -24.84 -5.88
CA THR A 333 -22.90 -24.85 -4.65
C THR A 333 -23.27 -26.26 -4.19
N ASP A 334 -23.76 -27.13 -5.07
CA ASP A 334 -24.18 -28.49 -4.71
C ASP A 334 -23.00 -29.32 -4.18
N ARG A 335 -21.85 -29.18 -4.84
CA ARG A 335 -20.62 -29.85 -4.44
C ARG A 335 -20.17 -29.39 -3.06
N VAL A 336 -20.08 -28.07 -2.85
CA VAL A 336 -19.67 -27.49 -1.56
C VAL A 336 -20.62 -27.90 -0.45
N THR A 337 -21.93 -27.90 -0.71
CA THR A 337 -22.95 -28.33 0.25
C THR A 337 -22.77 -29.80 0.64
N SER A 338 -22.41 -30.67 -0.30
CA SER A 338 -22.13 -32.10 0.01
C SER A 338 -20.88 -32.33 0.86
N LEU A 339 -19.98 -31.35 0.92
CA LEU A 339 -18.73 -31.40 1.68
C LEU A 339 -18.83 -30.75 3.06
N ALA A 340 -19.96 -30.09 3.36
CA ALA A 340 -20.14 -29.32 4.58
C ALA A 340 -19.87 -30.18 5.82
N VAL A 341 -19.28 -29.56 6.85
CA VAL A 341 -19.12 -30.15 8.19
C VAL A 341 -19.96 -29.33 9.17
N PRO A 342 -21.25 -29.66 9.34
CA PRO A 342 -22.11 -28.90 10.24
C PRO A 342 -21.65 -29.05 11.69
N PRO A 343 -21.69 -27.99 12.52
CA PRO A 343 -21.26 -28.06 13.92
C PRO A 343 -21.91 -29.20 14.69
N GLU A 344 -23.19 -29.49 14.45
CA GLU A 344 -23.96 -30.56 15.07
C GLU A 344 -23.36 -31.96 14.85
N THR A 345 -22.57 -32.15 13.81
CA THR A 345 -21.88 -33.41 13.50
C THR A 345 -20.56 -33.60 14.26
N VAL A 346 -20.00 -32.52 14.81
CA VAL A 346 -18.79 -32.55 15.65
C VAL A 346 -19.20 -32.90 17.08
N GLY A 347 -19.06 -34.18 17.44
CA GLY A 347 -19.49 -34.72 18.74
C GLY A 347 -18.37 -34.81 19.78
N TYR A 348 -18.72 -35.33 20.95
CA TYR A 348 -17.79 -35.57 22.07
C TYR A 348 -16.51 -36.33 21.66
N PRO A 349 -16.55 -37.42 20.86
CA PRO A 349 -15.35 -38.15 20.48
C PRO A 349 -14.32 -37.30 19.71
N GLN A 350 -14.80 -36.33 18.94
CA GLN A 350 -13.96 -35.39 18.21
C GLN A 350 -13.39 -34.32 19.15
N VAL A 351 -14.23 -33.67 19.96
CA VAL A 351 -13.83 -32.55 20.82
C VAL A 351 -12.88 -32.97 21.93
N ARG A 352 -13.08 -34.17 22.52
CA ARG A 352 -12.21 -34.70 23.59
C ARG A 352 -10.77 -35.01 23.14
N ARG A 353 -10.47 -34.94 21.84
CA ARG A 353 -9.09 -35.04 21.32
C ARG A 353 -8.29 -33.77 21.59
N PHE A 354 -8.98 -32.66 21.82
CA PHE A 354 -8.40 -31.33 21.99
C PHE A 354 -8.56 -30.81 23.42
N LEU A 355 -9.68 -31.15 24.07
CA LEU A 355 -10.01 -30.76 25.43
C LEU A 355 -9.99 -31.97 26.37
N ASN A 356 -9.63 -31.76 27.63
CA ASN A 356 -9.67 -32.78 28.68
C ASN A 356 -10.98 -32.71 29.49
N ILE A 357 -12.09 -32.94 28.81
CA ILE A 357 -13.45 -32.90 29.37
C ILE A 357 -14.03 -34.31 29.54
N ALA A 358 -14.81 -34.51 30.61
CA ALA A 358 -15.55 -35.74 30.85
C ALA A 358 -16.87 -35.77 30.04
N PRO A 359 -17.47 -36.95 29.80
CA PRO A 359 -18.76 -37.05 29.09
C PRO A 359 -19.87 -36.20 29.74
N GLU A 360 -19.93 -36.15 31.07
CA GLU A 360 -20.95 -35.40 31.80
C GLU A 360 -20.76 -33.88 31.66
N GLU A 361 -19.50 -33.43 31.55
CA GLU A 361 -19.17 -32.01 31.31
C GLU A 361 -19.51 -31.59 29.88
N TRP A 362 -19.34 -32.50 28.91
CA TRP A 362 -19.82 -32.32 27.56
C TRP A 362 -21.35 -32.21 27.52
N ASP A 363 -22.06 -33.17 28.12
CA ASP A 363 -23.52 -33.17 28.15
C ASP A 363 -24.06 -31.90 28.82
N THR A 364 -23.41 -31.45 29.89
CA THR A 364 -23.75 -30.17 30.54
C THR A 364 -23.59 -29.00 29.59
N ALA A 365 -22.44 -28.88 28.91
CA ALA A 365 -22.16 -27.77 28.00
C ALA A 365 -23.14 -27.74 26.81
N ILE A 366 -23.43 -28.88 26.19
CA ILE A 366 -24.31 -28.96 25.02
C ILE A 366 -25.77 -28.75 25.41
N ASN A 367 -26.22 -29.24 26.57
CA ASN A 367 -27.62 -29.11 26.99
C ASN A 367 -27.95 -27.77 27.67
N ALA A 368 -26.95 -27.01 28.11
CA ALA A 368 -27.14 -25.72 28.78
C ALA A 368 -27.78 -24.63 27.89
N ASN A 369 -27.91 -24.88 26.58
CA ASN A 369 -28.37 -23.90 25.58
C ASN A 369 -27.64 -22.55 25.69
N ASN A 370 -26.36 -22.61 26.09
CA ASN A 370 -25.50 -21.46 26.26
C ASN A 370 -24.52 -21.38 25.08
N PRO A 371 -24.78 -20.56 24.05
CA PRO A 371 -23.89 -20.44 22.90
C PRO A 371 -22.51 -19.86 23.27
N ALA A 372 -22.40 -19.23 24.44
CA ALA A 372 -21.14 -18.68 24.96
C ALA A 372 -20.30 -19.70 25.76
N ASP A 373 -20.74 -20.96 25.87
CA ASP A 373 -19.94 -21.99 26.53
C ASP A 373 -18.66 -22.28 25.73
N PRO A 374 -17.46 -22.29 26.35
CA PRO A 374 -16.19 -22.54 25.65
C PRO A 374 -16.15 -23.85 24.85
N VAL A 375 -16.83 -24.91 25.32
CA VAL A 375 -16.90 -26.18 24.59
C VAL A 375 -17.79 -26.06 23.34
N VAL A 376 -18.90 -25.31 23.45
CA VAL A 376 -19.81 -25.04 22.32
C VAL A 376 -19.13 -24.16 21.27
N ILE A 377 -18.43 -23.11 21.69
CA ILE A 377 -17.65 -22.24 20.80
C ILE A 377 -16.56 -23.05 20.09
N PHE A 378 -15.78 -23.82 20.86
CA PHE A 378 -14.68 -24.60 20.29
C PHE A 378 -15.15 -25.66 19.29
N ARG A 379 -16.31 -26.29 19.54
CA ARG A 379 -16.96 -27.19 18.58
C ARG A 379 -17.23 -26.51 17.23
N ARG A 380 -17.73 -25.26 17.24
CA ARG A 380 -17.99 -24.47 16.02
C ARG A 380 -16.69 -24.11 15.30
N ILE A 381 -15.66 -23.73 16.05
CA ILE A 381 -14.32 -23.44 15.49
C ILE A 381 -13.76 -24.67 14.77
N LEU A 382 -13.83 -25.86 15.39
CA LEU A 382 -13.38 -27.12 14.75
C LEU A 382 -14.18 -27.44 13.49
N ALA A 383 -15.52 -27.33 13.56
CA ALA A 383 -16.38 -27.58 12.41
C ALA A 383 -16.02 -26.67 11.22
N LYS A 384 -15.88 -25.36 11.46
CA LYS A 384 -15.44 -24.38 10.45
C LYS A 384 -14.07 -24.74 9.88
N THR A 385 -13.09 -25.00 10.74
CA THR A 385 -11.71 -25.32 10.33
C THR A 385 -11.67 -26.53 9.38
N TRP A 386 -12.37 -27.61 9.73
CA TRP A 386 -12.43 -28.81 8.89
C TRP A 386 -13.23 -28.62 7.61
N ASN A 387 -14.34 -27.88 7.72
CA ASN A 387 -15.17 -27.52 6.58
C ASN A 387 -14.36 -26.71 5.54
N ASP A 388 -13.69 -25.64 5.98
CA ASP A 388 -12.93 -24.75 5.11
C ASP A 388 -11.78 -25.49 4.42
N HIS A 389 -11.03 -26.30 5.18
CA HIS A 389 -9.97 -27.12 4.60
C HIS A 389 -10.52 -28.14 3.60
N ARG A 390 -11.57 -28.90 3.97
CA ARG A 390 -12.14 -29.96 3.14
C ARG A 390 -12.70 -29.42 1.82
N VAL A 391 -13.38 -28.27 1.86
CA VAL A 391 -13.88 -27.62 0.65
C VAL A 391 -12.73 -27.10 -0.20
N ALA A 392 -11.80 -26.34 0.39
CA ALA A 392 -10.66 -25.77 -0.32
C ALA A 392 -9.83 -26.83 -1.05
N ILE A 393 -9.43 -27.91 -0.36
CA ILE A 393 -8.60 -28.96 -0.94
C ILE A 393 -9.36 -29.75 -2.03
N ASN A 394 -10.66 -29.93 -1.87
CA ASN A 394 -11.48 -30.64 -2.85
C ASN A 394 -11.70 -29.80 -4.13
N LEU A 395 -11.95 -28.49 -4.00
CA LEU A 395 -12.05 -27.56 -5.13
C LEU A 395 -10.72 -27.43 -5.86
N TYR A 396 -9.60 -27.34 -5.12
CA TYR A 396 -8.27 -27.30 -5.72
C TYR A 396 -7.97 -28.56 -6.54
N ASN A 397 -8.17 -29.75 -5.95
CA ASN A 397 -7.92 -31.02 -6.64
C ASN A 397 -8.78 -31.20 -7.89
N ASP A 398 -10.02 -30.69 -7.88
CA ASP A 398 -10.88 -30.72 -9.05
C ASP A 398 -10.34 -29.88 -10.21
N GLN A 399 -9.95 -28.64 -9.92
CA GLN A 399 -9.34 -27.75 -10.90
C GLN A 399 -8.08 -28.39 -11.49
N ARG A 400 -7.27 -29.03 -10.65
CA ARG A 400 -6.08 -29.78 -11.11
C ARG A 400 -6.41 -30.93 -12.04
N GLN A 401 -7.45 -31.70 -11.75
CA GLN A 401 -7.88 -32.81 -12.63
C GLN A 401 -8.31 -32.33 -14.02
N HIS A 402 -8.75 -31.07 -14.14
CA HIS A 402 -9.15 -30.45 -15.40
C HIS A 402 -8.04 -29.59 -16.05
N GLY A 403 -6.82 -29.57 -15.49
CA GLY A 403 -5.71 -28.76 -15.99
C GLY A 403 -5.90 -27.26 -15.81
N GLN A 404 -6.71 -26.87 -14.81
CA GLN A 404 -7.07 -25.49 -14.47
C GLN A 404 -6.45 -25.06 -13.13
N ASP A 405 -5.28 -25.60 -12.78
CA ASP A 405 -4.58 -25.34 -11.53
C ASP A 405 -4.56 -23.83 -11.18
N PRO A 406 -5.13 -23.41 -10.04
CA PRO A 406 -5.00 -22.04 -9.56
C PRO A 406 -3.52 -21.67 -9.40
N LEU A 407 -3.14 -20.50 -9.91
CA LEU A 407 -1.76 -19.99 -9.83
C LEU A 407 -1.51 -19.20 -8.54
N LEU A 408 -2.59 -18.70 -7.93
CA LEU A 408 -2.60 -18.12 -6.58
C LEU A 408 -3.58 -18.91 -5.71
N MET A 409 -3.15 -19.34 -4.54
CA MET A 409 -4.06 -19.86 -3.52
C MET A 409 -3.86 -19.08 -2.23
N MET A 410 -4.96 -18.66 -1.60
CA MET A 410 -4.94 -17.98 -0.31
C MET A 410 -5.98 -18.62 0.61
N VAL A 411 -5.51 -19.34 1.62
CA VAL A 411 -6.34 -20.10 2.56
C VAL A 411 -6.13 -19.57 3.96
N SER A 412 -7.21 -19.21 4.64
CA SER A 412 -7.19 -18.72 6.02
C SER A 412 -7.56 -19.80 7.03
N TYR A 413 -6.78 -19.86 8.11
CA TYR A 413 -7.00 -20.67 9.30
C TYR A 413 -7.23 -19.76 10.52
N GLU A 414 -8.32 -19.00 10.48
CA GLU A 414 -8.71 -18.00 11.50
C GLU A 414 -8.89 -18.58 12.90
N GLY A 415 -9.25 -19.86 13.00
CA GLY A 415 -9.55 -20.49 14.28
C GLY A 415 -8.36 -20.57 15.24
N THR A 416 -7.13 -20.37 14.76
CA THR A 416 -5.95 -20.25 15.64
C THR A 416 -6.05 -19.05 16.56
N ASP A 417 -6.44 -17.89 16.04
CA ASP A 417 -6.67 -16.68 16.83
C ASP A 417 -7.83 -16.84 17.82
N ALA A 418 -8.97 -17.37 17.35
CA ALA A 418 -10.14 -17.63 18.20
C ALA A 418 -9.82 -18.60 19.35
N VAL A 419 -9.05 -19.66 19.07
CA VAL A 419 -8.58 -20.62 20.09
C VAL A 419 -7.62 -19.97 21.07
N ASN A 420 -6.75 -19.08 20.61
CA ASN A 420 -5.83 -18.34 21.48
C ASN A 420 -6.60 -17.45 22.46
N HIS A 421 -7.57 -16.67 21.98
CA HIS A 421 -8.42 -15.87 22.86
C HIS A 421 -9.17 -16.74 23.88
N LEU A 422 -9.70 -17.88 23.46
CA LEU A 422 -10.49 -18.73 24.33
C LEU A 422 -9.65 -19.49 25.38
N PHE A 423 -8.44 -19.94 25.00
CA PHE A 423 -7.70 -20.93 25.80
C PHE A 423 -6.26 -20.57 26.16
N ALA A 424 -5.69 -19.46 25.67
CA ALA A 424 -4.35 -19.03 26.08
C ALA A 424 -4.16 -18.87 27.60
N PRO A 425 -5.16 -18.43 28.40
CA PRO A 425 -5.02 -18.41 29.87
C PRO A 425 -4.64 -19.76 30.47
N PHE A 426 -5.14 -20.85 29.87
CA PHE A 426 -4.96 -22.23 30.35
C PHE A 426 -3.77 -22.95 29.73
N HIS A 427 -3.13 -22.39 28.70
CA HIS A 427 -1.92 -22.99 28.12
C HIS A 427 -0.86 -23.20 29.23
N PRO A 428 -0.08 -24.28 29.27
CA PRO A 428 0.98 -24.46 30.26
C PRO A 428 2.04 -23.34 30.24
N PRO A 429 2.76 -23.10 31.35
CA PRO A 429 2.57 -23.70 32.68
C PRO A 429 1.32 -23.15 33.39
N TYR A 430 0.80 -23.86 34.40
CA TYR A 430 -0.24 -23.34 35.29
C TYR A 430 0.20 -22.04 35.98
N ARG A 431 -0.74 -21.11 36.21
CA ARG A 431 -0.50 -19.83 36.89
C ARG A 431 -1.49 -19.65 38.03
N GLU A 432 -1.01 -19.06 39.12
CA GLU A 432 -1.86 -18.65 40.24
C GLU A 432 -2.95 -17.66 39.76
N GLY A 433 -4.17 -17.82 40.29
CA GLY A 433 -5.34 -17.05 39.88
C GLY A 433 -6.12 -17.66 38.71
N ILE A 434 -5.61 -18.69 38.04
CA ILE A 434 -6.35 -19.45 37.03
C ILE A 434 -7.18 -20.54 37.71
N SER A 435 -8.48 -20.64 37.33
CA SER A 435 -9.36 -21.73 37.80
C SER A 435 -8.73 -23.09 37.50
N GLU A 436 -8.45 -23.87 38.56
CA GLU A 436 -7.89 -25.22 38.44
C GLU A 436 -8.80 -26.14 37.63
N GLN A 437 -10.12 -26.02 37.80
CA GLN A 437 -11.10 -26.79 37.04
C GLN A 437 -11.02 -26.49 35.55
N ASN A 438 -10.94 -25.20 35.18
CA ASN A 438 -10.84 -24.81 33.77
C ASN A 438 -9.47 -25.12 33.19
N TYR A 439 -8.40 -24.97 33.96
CA TYR A 439 -7.07 -25.41 33.56
C TYR A 439 -7.06 -26.92 33.27
N ARG A 440 -7.60 -27.74 34.18
CA ARG A 440 -7.73 -29.20 33.99
C ARG A 440 -8.41 -29.53 32.66
N LYS A 441 -9.48 -28.81 32.31
CA LYS A 441 -10.27 -29.01 31.08
C LYS A 441 -9.56 -28.54 29.82
N PHE A 442 -8.92 -27.37 29.85
CA PHE A 442 -8.60 -26.62 28.64
C PHE A 442 -7.10 -26.45 28.36
N TRP A 443 -6.22 -26.85 29.27
CA TRP A 443 -4.78 -26.73 29.05
C TRP A 443 -4.24 -27.34 27.72
N PRO A 444 -4.79 -28.45 27.17
CA PRO A 444 -4.23 -29.01 25.95
C PRO A 444 -4.81 -28.36 24.67
N ALA A 445 -5.80 -27.47 24.79
CA ALA A 445 -6.60 -26.98 23.67
C ALA A 445 -5.76 -26.27 22.60
N VAL A 446 -4.94 -25.29 23.01
CA VAL A 446 -4.07 -24.51 22.11
C VAL A 446 -3.11 -25.44 21.38
N ALA A 447 -2.33 -26.22 22.11
CA ALA A 447 -1.32 -27.11 21.55
C ALA A 447 -1.92 -28.18 20.61
N ASN A 448 -3.08 -28.75 20.96
CA ASN A 448 -3.73 -29.77 20.14
C ASN A 448 -4.38 -29.16 18.90
N TYR A 449 -4.90 -27.93 18.98
CA TYR A 449 -5.49 -27.25 17.82
C TYR A 449 -4.41 -26.84 16.81
N TYR A 450 -3.28 -26.29 17.26
CA TYR A 450 -2.14 -26.01 16.37
C TYR A 450 -1.58 -27.27 15.72
N ALA A 451 -1.56 -28.41 16.42
CA ALA A 451 -1.18 -29.70 15.84
C ALA A 451 -2.16 -30.15 14.74
N GLU A 452 -3.45 -29.84 14.86
CA GLU A 452 -4.42 -30.11 13.80
C GLU A 452 -4.20 -29.19 12.60
N VAL A 453 -3.97 -27.90 12.79
CA VAL A 453 -3.64 -26.97 11.69
C VAL A 453 -2.36 -27.40 10.97
N ASP A 454 -1.32 -27.82 11.70
CA ASP A 454 -0.10 -28.39 11.14
C ASP A 454 -0.37 -29.64 10.29
N ARG A 455 -1.24 -30.54 10.78
CA ARG A 455 -1.67 -31.74 10.04
C ARG A 455 -2.38 -31.38 8.72
N LEU A 456 -3.26 -30.38 8.74
CA LEU A 456 -3.96 -29.88 7.55
C LEU A 456 -2.99 -29.22 6.54
N ILE A 457 -1.98 -28.49 7.03
CA ILE A 457 -0.89 -27.99 6.19
C ILE A 457 -0.10 -29.17 5.58
N GLY A 458 0.15 -30.23 6.35
CA GLY A 458 0.75 -31.46 5.85
C GLY A 458 -0.05 -32.11 4.71
N GLU A 459 -1.37 -32.15 4.81
CA GLU A 459 -2.24 -32.61 3.70
C GLU A 459 -2.08 -31.75 2.44
N TRP A 460 -2.05 -30.42 2.59
CA TRP A 460 -1.78 -29.51 1.48
C TRP A 460 -0.44 -29.79 0.82
N MET A 461 0.62 -29.95 1.60
CA MET A 461 1.95 -30.28 1.08
C MET A 461 1.98 -31.60 0.30
N GLY A 462 1.05 -32.52 0.56
CA GLY A 462 0.88 -33.77 -0.19
C GLY A 462 0.19 -33.60 -1.55
N VAL A 463 -0.59 -32.54 -1.78
CA VAL A 463 -1.35 -32.31 -3.02
C VAL A 463 -0.79 -31.19 -3.90
N LEU A 464 -0.02 -30.26 -3.32
CA LEU A 464 0.57 -29.14 -4.03
C LEU A 464 1.68 -29.62 -4.99
N PRO A 465 1.75 -29.10 -6.23
CA PRO A 465 2.87 -29.35 -7.13
C PRO A 465 4.22 -28.98 -6.50
N HIS A 466 5.28 -29.74 -6.80
CA HIS A 466 6.64 -29.50 -6.28
C HIS A 466 7.24 -28.14 -6.68
N ASP A 467 6.72 -27.51 -7.74
CA ASP A 467 7.15 -26.18 -8.20
C ASP A 467 6.41 -25.02 -7.48
N THR A 468 5.61 -25.32 -6.47
CA THR A 468 4.84 -24.34 -5.71
C THR A 468 5.70 -23.63 -4.67
N THR A 469 5.60 -22.30 -4.63
CA THR A 469 6.10 -21.50 -3.50
C THR A 469 5.01 -21.42 -2.44
N VAL A 470 5.31 -21.89 -1.23
CA VAL A 470 4.42 -21.91 -0.07
C VAL A 470 4.85 -20.84 0.91
N MET A 471 3.90 -20.05 1.38
CA MET A 471 4.08 -19.07 2.44
C MET A 471 3.13 -19.39 3.60
N ILE A 472 3.64 -19.40 4.82
CA ILE A 472 2.83 -19.31 6.04
C ILE A 472 2.99 -17.89 6.57
N VAL A 473 1.87 -17.21 6.73
CA VAL A 473 1.80 -15.82 7.14
C VAL A 473 0.91 -15.73 8.36
N SER A 474 1.38 -15.03 9.39
CA SER A 474 0.56 -14.55 10.48
C SER A 474 0.78 -13.05 10.61
N SER A 475 -0.26 -12.27 10.33
CA SER A 475 -0.14 -10.81 10.20
C SER A 475 0.12 -10.10 11.53
N TYR A 476 -0.02 -10.81 12.65
CA TYR A 476 0.34 -10.42 14.02
C TYR A 476 0.51 -11.69 14.87
N GLY A 477 1.25 -11.56 15.97
CA GLY A 477 1.39 -12.62 16.96
C GLY A 477 0.38 -12.50 18.10
N PHE A 478 0.49 -13.41 19.06
CA PHE A 478 -0.28 -13.45 20.30
C PHE A 478 0.68 -13.45 21.48
N ARG A 479 0.25 -12.96 22.64
CA ARG A 479 1.09 -12.93 23.84
C ARG A 479 1.15 -14.31 24.50
N TRP A 480 2.38 -14.77 24.75
CA TRP A 480 2.66 -16.05 25.41
C TRP A 480 3.51 -15.88 26.67
N GLY A 481 3.87 -17.01 27.29
CA GLY A 481 4.69 -17.07 28.48
C GLY A 481 4.13 -16.24 29.65
N LYS A 482 4.97 -15.39 30.24
CA LYS A 482 4.57 -14.53 31.38
C LYS A 482 3.53 -13.46 31.01
N ASN A 483 3.48 -13.08 29.74
CA ASN A 483 2.65 -11.99 29.21
C ASN A 483 1.32 -12.49 28.62
N ARG A 484 1.10 -13.82 28.61
CA ARG A 484 -0.16 -14.37 28.10
C ARG A 484 -1.36 -13.89 28.92
N PRO A 485 -2.56 -13.79 28.31
CA PRO A 485 -3.77 -13.37 28.99
C PRO A 485 -4.03 -14.21 30.25
N ARG A 486 -4.57 -13.58 31.30
CA ARG A 486 -4.89 -14.26 32.58
C ARG A 486 -6.35 -14.64 32.71
N ASN A 487 -7.23 -13.95 32.00
CA ASN A 487 -8.66 -14.20 32.08
C ASN A 487 -9.14 -14.70 30.72
N MET A 488 -10.15 -15.57 30.73
CA MET A 488 -10.94 -15.73 29.51
C MET A 488 -11.53 -14.36 29.15
N PRO A 489 -11.64 -14.03 27.86
CA PRO A 489 -12.25 -12.80 27.43
C PRO A 489 -13.67 -12.69 28.01
N ASN A 490 -13.91 -11.68 28.85
CA ASN A 490 -15.23 -11.38 29.41
C ASN A 490 -16.09 -10.65 28.36
N GLY A 491 -16.36 -11.34 27.26
CA GLY A 491 -17.21 -10.84 26.19
C GLY A 491 -16.48 -10.28 24.97
N GLY A 492 -15.16 -10.47 24.81
CA GLY A 492 -14.42 -10.13 23.59
C GLY A 492 -12.91 -10.37 23.66
N ALA A 493 -12.33 -10.80 22.54
CA ALA A 493 -10.91 -10.79 22.17
C ALA A 493 -10.34 -9.41 22.45
N ALA A 494 -9.40 -9.32 23.38
CA ALA A 494 -8.77 -8.05 23.63
C ALA A 494 -7.71 -7.83 22.54
N LEU A 495 -7.80 -6.74 21.78
CA LEU A 495 -6.72 -6.32 20.86
C LEU A 495 -5.36 -6.22 21.59
N SER A 496 -5.37 -6.07 22.92
CA SER A 496 -4.19 -6.13 23.78
C SER A 496 -3.53 -7.49 23.85
N ASP A 497 -4.25 -8.59 23.57
CA ASP A 497 -3.71 -9.96 23.58
C ASP A 497 -2.77 -10.20 22.40
N HIS A 498 -2.93 -9.43 21.32
CA HIS A 498 -2.06 -9.47 20.16
C HIS A 498 -0.66 -8.91 20.47
N ARG A 499 0.32 -9.40 19.71
CA ARG A 499 1.72 -9.02 19.79
C ARG A 499 2.25 -8.63 18.40
N ASN A 500 3.16 -7.67 18.39
CA ASN A 500 4.01 -7.39 17.25
C ASN A 500 5.42 -7.94 17.56
N PRO A 501 6.04 -8.78 16.71
CA PRO A 501 5.64 -9.22 15.36
C PRO A 501 4.80 -10.50 15.29
N GLY A 502 4.21 -10.74 14.12
CA GLY A 502 3.71 -12.04 13.70
C GLY A 502 4.75 -12.90 12.98
N VAL A 503 4.28 -13.88 12.23
CA VAL A 503 5.08 -14.97 11.64
C VAL A 503 5.15 -14.86 10.12
N PHE A 504 6.33 -15.09 9.56
CA PHE A 504 6.52 -15.34 8.14
C PHE A 504 7.41 -16.56 7.93
N ILE A 505 6.95 -17.51 7.12
CA ILE A 505 7.73 -18.65 6.64
C ILE A 505 7.51 -18.71 5.13
N ALA A 506 8.57 -18.86 4.35
CA ALA A 506 8.47 -19.22 2.94
C ALA A 506 9.27 -20.50 2.67
N TYR A 507 8.75 -21.35 1.79
CA TYR A 507 9.35 -22.61 1.38
C TYR A 507 9.02 -22.90 -0.09
N GLY A 508 9.95 -23.46 -0.86
CA GLY A 508 9.71 -23.81 -2.26
C GLY A 508 10.96 -23.69 -3.13
N PRO A 509 10.85 -23.94 -4.45
CA PRO A 509 11.99 -24.09 -5.35
C PRO A 509 12.86 -22.84 -5.49
N HIS A 510 12.29 -21.64 -5.33
CA HIS A 510 13.00 -20.37 -5.47
C HIS A 510 13.39 -19.75 -4.13
N VAL A 511 13.01 -20.36 -3.01
CA VAL A 511 13.27 -19.84 -1.68
C VAL A 511 14.72 -20.14 -1.28
N ALA A 512 15.42 -19.12 -0.79
CA ALA A 512 16.76 -19.29 -0.25
C ALA A 512 16.69 -19.81 1.19
N PRO A 513 17.11 -21.05 1.51
CA PRO A 513 17.29 -21.46 2.90
C PRO A 513 18.30 -20.53 3.59
N ASN A 514 17.84 -19.74 4.56
CA ASN A 514 18.63 -18.78 5.32
C ASN A 514 18.51 -19.06 6.82
N ARG A 515 19.61 -18.85 7.56
CA ARG A 515 19.73 -19.12 9.00
C ARG A 515 19.57 -17.84 9.83
N GLY A 516 18.53 -17.06 9.58
CA GLY A 516 18.27 -15.83 10.33
C GLY A 516 16.88 -15.25 10.10
N THR A 517 16.32 -14.65 11.14
CA THR A 517 15.01 -13.99 11.10
C THR A 517 15.16 -12.59 10.51
N HIS A 518 14.45 -12.31 9.42
CA HIS A 518 14.46 -10.99 8.78
C HIS A 518 13.24 -10.20 9.23
N ALA A 519 13.40 -8.91 9.50
CA ALA A 519 12.27 -8.02 9.72
C ALA A 519 11.61 -7.70 8.38
N MET A 520 10.30 -7.91 8.30
CA MET A 520 9.48 -7.52 7.15
C MET A 520 8.15 -6.98 7.66
N SER A 521 7.42 -6.22 6.87
CA SER A 521 6.13 -5.64 7.24
C SER A 521 4.97 -6.36 6.55
N VAL A 522 3.76 -6.28 7.13
CA VAL A 522 2.52 -6.70 6.46
C VAL A 522 2.34 -6.05 5.08
N TYR A 523 2.94 -4.88 4.85
CA TYR A 523 2.95 -4.22 3.54
C TYR A 523 3.78 -4.95 2.48
N ASP A 524 4.74 -5.78 2.87
CA ASP A 524 5.70 -6.43 1.96
C ASP A 524 5.12 -7.69 1.30
N ILE A 525 4.03 -8.27 1.86
CA ILE A 525 3.44 -9.53 1.37
C ILE A 525 2.92 -9.38 -0.06
N THR A 526 2.03 -8.42 -0.33
CA THR A 526 1.44 -8.26 -1.67
C THR A 526 2.50 -7.96 -2.74
N PRO A 527 3.44 -6.99 -2.58
CA PRO A 527 4.54 -6.79 -3.51
C PRO A 527 5.33 -8.07 -3.81
N THR A 528 5.59 -8.88 -2.78
CA THR A 528 6.32 -10.14 -2.91
C THR A 528 5.53 -11.16 -3.72
N VAL A 529 4.25 -11.38 -3.40
CA VAL A 529 3.40 -12.34 -4.11
C VAL A 529 3.13 -11.90 -5.55
N LEU A 530 2.93 -10.60 -5.82
CA LEU A 530 2.83 -10.08 -7.18
C LEU A 530 4.08 -10.41 -7.99
N THR A 531 5.25 -10.19 -7.41
CA THR A 531 6.52 -10.45 -8.09
C THR A 531 6.68 -11.94 -8.42
N LEU A 532 6.33 -12.82 -7.49
CA LEU A 532 6.28 -14.27 -7.75
C LEU A 532 5.30 -14.63 -8.87
N LEU A 533 4.15 -13.95 -8.94
CA LEU A 533 3.16 -14.10 -10.00
C LEU A 533 3.57 -13.39 -11.31
N GLY A 534 4.82 -12.96 -11.46
CA GLY A 534 5.29 -12.27 -12.66
C GLY A 534 4.54 -10.96 -12.91
N LEU A 535 4.26 -10.21 -11.85
CA LEU A 535 3.60 -8.90 -11.89
C LEU A 535 4.42 -7.88 -11.08
N PRO A 536 4.61 -6.65 -11.59
CA PRO A 536 5.37 -5.63 -10.88
C PRO A 536 4.61 -5.08 -9.66
N PRO A 537 5.27 -4.78 -8.54
CA PRO A 537 4.62 -4.00 -7.49
C PRO A 537 4.22 -2.62 -7.99
N SER A 538 3.10 -2.09 -7.50
CA SER A 538 2.68 -0.73 -7.85
C SER A 538 3.42 0.32 -7.01
N MET A 539 3.61 1.52 -7.56
CA MET A 539 4.28 2.63 -6.85
C MET A 539 3.53 3.12 -5.60
N GLU A 540 2.24 2.77 -5.47
CA GLU A 540 1.41 3.14 -4.32
C GLU A 540 1.60 2.23 -3.10
N MET A 541 2.17 1.04 -3.30
CA MET A 541 2.46 0.10 -2.21
C MET A 541 3.67 0.59 -1.43
N PRO A 542 3.55 0.89 -0.12
CA PRO A 542 4.68 1.30 0.71
C PRO A 542 5.65 0.15 1.04
N GLY A 543 5.21 -1.10 0.84
CA GLY A 543 6.02 -2.29 1.09
C GLY A 543 6.99 -2.61 -0.05
N HIS A 544 8.00 -3.39 0.29
CA HIS A 544 9.05 -3.82 -0.63
C HIS A 544 8.94 -5.32 -0.89
N VAL A 545 9.49 -5.75 -2.04
CA VAL A 545 9.62 -7.17 -2.33
C VAL A 545 10.61 -7.79 -1.34
N ALA A 546 10.27 -8.91 -0.73
CA ALA A 546 11.16 -9.67 0.14
C ALA A 546 12.22 -10.43 -0.68
N ASP A 547 13.05 -9.70 -1.42
CA ASP A 547 14.11 -10.24 -2.29
C ASP A 547 15.09 -11.15 -1.55
N TRP A 548 15.40 -10.84 -0.29
CA TRP A 548 16.21 -11.67 0.60
C TRP A 548 15.68 -13.10 0.80
N ALA A 549 14.38 -13.33 0.60
CA ALA A 549 13.77 -14.64 0.77
C ALA A 549 13.93 -15.54 -0.46
N PHE A 550 14.35 -14.99 -1.61
CA PHE A 550 14.32 -15.71 -2.89
C PHE A 550 15.59 -15.53 -3.71
N ARG A 551 15.98 -16.57 -4.47
CA ARG A 551 17.26 -16.58 -5.21
C ARG A 551 17.17 -15.96 -6.60
N ASP A 552 16.06 -16.21 -7.29
CA ASP A 552 15.93 -15.97 -8.74
C ASP A 552 14.71 -15.08 -9.08
N ILE A 553 14.20 -14.33 -8.10
CA ILE A 553 13.06 -13.44 -8.31
C ILE A 553 13.58 -12.08 -8.73
N THR A 554 13.40 -11.74 -10.00
CA THR A 554 13.64 -10.39 -10.50
C THR A 554 12.30 -9.70 -10.74
N PRO A 555 12.04 -8.55 -10.10
CA PRO A 555 10.87 -7.74 -10.42
C PRO A 555 10.83 -7.38 -11.90
N ILE A 556 9.67 -7.55 -12.53
CA ILE A 556 9.47 -7.05 -13.88
C ILE A 556 9.50 -5.53 -13.83
N THR A 557 10.40 -4.91 -14.58
CA THR A 557 10.52 -3.44 -14.67
C THR A 557 10.13 -2.89 -16.03
N SER A 558 9.69 -3.76 -16.95
CA SER A 558 9.28 -3.41 -18.32
C SER A 558 8.07 -2.46 -18.34
N VAL A 559 7.19 -2.56 -17.34
CA VAL A 559 5.99 -1.74 -17.21
C VAL A 559 5.95 -1.13 -15.82
N ARG A 560 5.96 0.21 -15.77
CA ARG A 560 5.75 0.93 -14.52
C ARG A 560 4.27 1.00 -14.18
N VAL A 561 3.87 0.37 -13.08
CA VAL A 561 2.49 0.42 -12.57
C VAL A 561 2.40 1.49 -11.47
N VAL A 562 1.66 2.56 -11.71
CA VAL A 562 1.38 3.57 -10.66
C VAL A 562 0.33 3.01 -9.70
N SER A 563 -0.82 2.60 -10.24
CA SER A 563 -1.93 2.03 -9.46
C SER A 563 -2.56 0.89 -10.22
N TYR A 564 -2.81 -0.23 -9.53
CA TYR A 564 -3.59 -1.33 -10.10
C TYR A 564 -5.06 -0.97 -10.31
N GLY A 565 -5.60 0.05 -9.62
CA GLY A 565 -6.97 0.52 -9.81
C GLY A 565 -7.28 1.03 -11.23
N GLU A 566 -6.25 1.40 -12.02
CA GLU A 566 -6.44 1.77 -13.43
C GLU A 566 -6.54 0.54 -14.36
N PHE A 567 -5.96 -0.58 -13.92
CA PHE A 567 -5.90 -1.82 -14.69
C PHE A 567 -7.02 -2.79 -14.34
N VAL A 568 -7.50 -2.72 -13.10
CA VAL A 568 -8.48 -3.62 -12.52
C VAL A 568 -9.74 -2.82 -12.23
N SER A 569 -10.80 -3.07 -12.99
CA SER A 569 -12.10 -2.44 -12.81
C SER A 569 -13.05 -3.35 -12.03
N SER A 570 -12.53 -4.12 -11.07
CA SER A 570 -13.30 -5.15 -10.38
C SER A 570 -14.49 -4.53 -9.66
N LYS A 571 -15.69 -4.97 -10.05
CA LYS A 571 -16.90 -4.83 -9.26
C LYS A 571 -17.24 -6.23 -8.76
N PRO A 572 -17.81 -6.38 -7.56
CA PRO A 572 -18.25 -7.69 -7.10
C PRO A 572 -19.17 -8.33 -8.14
N ALA A 573 -18.90 -9.58 -8.48
CA ALA A 573 -19.53 -10.30 -9.58
C ALA A 573 -21.01 -10.62 -9.30
N VAL A 574 -21.42 -10.58 -8.03
CA VAL A 574 -22.78 -10.92 -7.59
C VAL A 574 -23.26 -9.90 -6.55
N ALA A 575 -24.52 -9.47 -6.67
CA ALA A 575 -25.24 -8.84 -5.56
C ALA A 575 -25.61 -9.92 -4.53
N ALA A 576 -24.62 -10.41 -3.79
CA ALA A 576 -24.88 -11.37 -2.72
C ALA A 576 -25.64 -10.66 -1.59
N ALA A 577 -26.52 -11.40 -0.91
CA ALA A 577 -27.17 -10.90 0.29
C ALA A 577 -26.10 -10.62 1.35
N ARG A 578 -26.02 -9.37 1.82
CA ARG A 578 -25.13 -9.02 2.93
C ARG A 578 -25.66 -9.63 4.22
N VAL A 579 -24.75 -10.10 5.05
CA VAL A 579 -25.08 -10.54 6.41
C VAL A 579 -25.66 -9.34 7.17
N PRO A 580 -26.82 -9.47 7.82
CA PRO A 580 -27.37 -8.40 8.65
C PRO A 580 -26.40 -8.08 9.80
N ALA A 581 -26.21 -6.78 10.08
CA ALA A 581 -25.28 -6.32 11.11
C ALA A 581 -25.46 -6.98 12.49
N PRO A 582 -26.68 -7.23 13.02
CA PRO A 582 -26.85 -7.89 14.31
C PRO A 582 -26.38 -9.35 14.33
N ALA A 583 -26.62 -10.09 13.25
CA ALA A 583 -26.20 -11.49 13.14
C ALA A 583 -24.67 -11.58 13.02
N TYR A 584 -24.07 -10.71 12.20
CA TYR A 584 -22.62 -10.64 12.07
C TYR A 584 -21.93 -10.22 13.37
N ALA A 585 -22.52 -9.28 14.13
CA ALA A 585 -21.99 -8.89 15.42
C ALA A 585 -22.01 -10.06 16.42
N GLN A 586 -23.08 -10.86 16.42
CA GLN A 586 -23.18 -12.08 17.23
C GLN A 586 -22.16 -13.15 16.81
N GLU A 587 -21.94 -13.33 15.50
CA GLU A 587 -20.91 -14.26 14.98
C GLU A 587 -19.52 -13.86 15.48
N LEU A 588 -19.14 -12.59 15.32
CA LEU A 588 -17.86 -12.10 15.79
C LEU A 588 -17.74 -12.16 17.31
N GLN A 589 -18.79 -11.85 18.08
CA GLN A 589 -18.81 -12.04 19.53
C GLN A 589 -18.59 -13.50 19.93
N ALA A 590 -19.24 -14.44 19.23
CA ALA A 590 -19.17 -15.86 19.56
C ALA A 590 -17.77 -16.45 19.37
N ILE A 591 -16.97 -15.91 18.45
CA ILE A 591 -15.57 -16.30 18.25
C ILE A 591 -14.56 -15.33 18.89
N GLY A 592 -15.06 -14.37 19.67
CA GLY A 592 -14.26 -13.41 20.43
C GLY A 592 -14.03 -12.08 19.71
N HIS A 593 -14.11 -11.96 18.39
CA HIS A 593 -13.74 -10.71 17.68
C HIS A 593 -14.55 -9.43 18.00
N LEU A 594 -15.71 -9.47 18.69
CA LEU A 594 -16.46 -8.28 19.11
C LEU A 594 -16.93 -8.32 20.57
N ASN A 595 -17.08 -7.15 21.20
CA ASN A 595 -17.60 -7.00 22.57
C ASN A 595 -19.14 -7.20 22.65
N ASP A 596 -19.65 -7.88 23.69
CA ASP A 596 -21.09 -7.93 24.06
C ASP A 596 -21.56 -6.57 24.64
N PRO A 597 -22.46 -5.83 23.97
CA PRO A 597 -22.92 -4.51 24.42
C PRO A 597 -23.90 -4.55 25.60
N SER A 598 -24.39 -5.72 26.03
CA SER A 598 -25.40 -5.85 27.09
C SER A 598 -24.82 -6.00 28.51
N ARG A 599 -23.48 -6.03 28.65
CA ARG A 599 -22.81 -6.23 29.93
C ARG A 599 -22.19 -4.92 30.44
N ASN A 600 -22.67 -4.50 31.63
CA ASN A 600 -22.09 -3.40 32.39
C ASN A 600 -20.60 -3.66 32.65
N LEU A 601 -19.77 -2.84 32.02
CA LEU A 601 -18.32 -2.83 32.17
C LEU A 601 -17.99 -2.26 33.55
N THR A 602 -17.79 -3.13 34.54
CA THR A 602 -17.06 -2.74 35.75
C THR A 602 -15.57 -2.79 35.42
N PRO A 603 -14.79 -1.71 35.58
CA PRO A 603 -13.37 -1.72 35.25
C PRO A 603 -12.61 -2.65 36.20
N VAL A 604 -12.00 -3.71 35.70
CA VAL A 604 -11.03 -4.52 36.45
C VAL A 604 -9.66 -3.88 36.29
N LEU A 605 -9.45 -2.80 37.04
CA LEU A 605 -8.15 -2.19 37.34
C LEU A 605 -8.14 -1.71 38.80
N GLU A 606 -8.10 -2.66 39.74
CA GLU A 606 -7.64 -2.50 41.14
C GLU A 606 -6.96 -3.86 41.46
N ASP A 607 -5.70 -4.03 41.83
CA ASP A 607 -4.73 -3.16 42.52
C ASP A 607 -3.28 -3.43 42.03
N GLU A 608 -2.53 -2.37 41.74
CA GLU A 608 -1.38 -1.97 42.56
C GLU A 608 -1.14 -0.47 42.32
N ASP A 609 -1.78 0.32 43.19
CA ASP A 609 -1.35 1.64 43.66
C ASP A 609 -1.01 2.71 42.61
N GLN A 610 -1.99 3.09 41.77
CA GLN A 610 -2.10 4.47 41.26
C GLN A 610 -3.56 4.90 41.17
N THR A 611 -4.05 5.47 42.27
CA THR A 611 -5.25 6.31 42.27
C THR A 611 -4.98 7.55 41.42
N GLN A 612 -5.33 7.51 40.14
CA GLN A 612 -5.70 8.69 39.33
C GLN A 612 -6.45 8.29 38.04
N HIS A 613 -7.78 8.29 38.15
CA HIS A 613 -8.76 8.52 37.07
C HIS A 613 -8.79 7.55 35.86
N ALA A 614 -9.16 6.28 36.07
CA ALA A 614 -9.71 5.46 34.98
C ALA A 614 -11.11 6.00 34.60
N ALA A 615 -11.24 6.58 33.40
CA ALA A 615 -12.51 7.03 32.87
C ALA A 615 -13.43 5.83 32.61
N ALA A 616 -14.74 6.01 32.78
CA ALA A 616 -15.73 4.99 32.45
C ALA A 616 -15.56 4.56 30.97
N PRO A 617 -15.68 3.26 30.66
CA PRO A 617 -15.52 2.78 29.30
C PRO A 617 -16.53 3.43 28.35
N LEU A 618 -16.04 3.80 27.17
CA LEU A 618 -16.84 4.52 26.18
C LEU A 618 -17.94 3.63 25.62
N SER A 619 -19.12 4.23 25.36
CA SER A 619 -20.15 3.55 24.57
C SER A 619 -19.62 3.25 23.16
N PRO A 620 -20.14 2.21 22.47
CA PRO A 620 -19.73 1.88 21.11
C PRO A 620 -19.78 3.08 20.14
N GLU A 621 -20.78 3.96 20.26
CA GLU A 621 -20.89 5.16 19.44
C GLU A 621 -19.77 6.16 19.71
N ARG A 622 -19.41 6.37 20.98
CA ARG A 622 -18.30 7.24 21.36
C ARG A 622 -16.96 6.64 20.94
N LEU A 623 -16.79 5.31 21.03
CA LEU A 623 -15.58 4.64 20.56
C LEU A 623 -15.39 4.80 19.04
N GLY A 624 -16.47 4.65 18.26
CA GLY A 624 -16.44 4.90 16.81
C GLY A 624 -16.12 6.34 16.44
N GLN A 625 -16.69 7.32 17.17
CA GLN A 625 -16.36 8.74 16.97
C GLN A 625 -14.90 9.04 17.32
N TYR A 626 -14.39 8.48 18.42
CA TYR A 626 -12.99 8.58 18.81
C TYR A 626 -12.07 8.08 17.68
N ALA A 627 -12.34 6.88 17.15
CA ALA A 627 -11.53 6.29 16.08
C ALA A 627 -11.60 7.10 14.78
N TYR A 628 -12.80 7.57 14.41
CA TYR A 628 -13.00 8.45 13.27
C TYR A 628 -12.16 9.71 13.35
N TYR A 629 -12.22 10.44 14.48
CA TYR A 629 -11.51 11.71 14.64
C TYR A 629 -10.00 11.53 14.72
N ASN A 630 -9.51 10.47 15.39
CA ASN A 630 -8.10 10.15 15.39
C ASN A 630 -7.59 9.85 13.96
N ASN A 631 -8.33 9.05 13.19
CA ASN A 631 -7.92 8.71 11.83
C ASN A 631 -8.05 9.89 10.85
N LEU A 632 -9.07 10.73 11.02
CA LEU A 632 -9.21 11.97 10.27
C LEU A 632 -8.02 12.91 10.52
N GLY A 633 -7.57 13.03 11.77
CA GLY A 633 -6.38 13.81 12.11
C GLY A 633 -5.13 13.32 11.38
N ILE A 634 -4.94 11.99 11.30
CA ILE A 634 -3.80 11.37 10.57
C ILE A 634 -3.89 11.71 9.07
N GLU A 635 -5.06 11.62 8.47
CA GLU A 635 -5.28 11.94 7.05
C GLU A 635 -5.04 13.43 6.76
N LEU A 636 -5.52 14.32 7.62
CA LEU A 636 -5.35 15.76 7.45
C LEU A 636 -3.87 16.15 7.58
N ARG A 637 -3.15 15.53 8.52
CA ARG A 637 -1.70 15.71 8.69
C ARG A 637 -0.93 15.27 7.44
N SER A 638 -1.25 14.10 6.86
CA SER A 638 -0.57 13.61 5.64
C SER A 638 -0.80 14.52 4.41
N LYS A 639 -1.93 15.23 4.37
CA LYS A 639 -2.25 16.26 3.37
C LYS A 639 -1.69 17.64 3.71
N ASN A 640 -0.87 17.75 4.75
CA ASN A 640 -0.30 18.99 5.27
C ASN A 640 -1.36 20.03 5.71
N LYS A 641 -2.58 19.58 6.07
CA LYS A 641 -3.65 20.40 6.65
C LYS A 641 -3.55 20.37 8.17
N LEU A 642 -2.47 20.93 8.69
CA LEU A 642 -2.04 20.67 10.06
C LEU A 642 -2.95 21.29 11.14
N SER A 643 -3.65 22.39 10.85
CA SER A 643 -4.62 22.96 11.81
C SER A 643 -5.84 22.07 11.96
N ASP A 644 -6.45 21.67 10.84
CA ASP A 644 -7.61 20.78 10.82
C ASP A 644 -7.27 19.41 11.47
N ALA A 645 -6.01 18.96 11.31
CA ALA A 645 -5.52 17.74 11.93
C ALA A 645 -5.52 17.84 13.46
N VAL A 646 -5.04 18.96 14.02
CA VAL A 646 -5.09 19.22 15.47
C VAL A 646 -6.55 19.25 15.94
N ASP A 647 -7.44 19.97 15.26
CA ASP A 647 -8.86 20.00 15.62
C ASP A 647 -9.50 18.61 15.65
N ALA A 648 -9.09 17.72 14.74
CA ALA A 648 -9.56 16.34 14.72
C ALA A 648 -8.98 15.51 15.88
N PHE A 649 -7.69 15.67 16.21
CA PHE A 649 -7.11 15.00 17.39
C PHE A 649 -7.71 15.52 18.70
N ASP A 650 -7.95 16.82 18.83
CA ASP A 650 -8.62 17.42 19.98
C ASP A 650 -9.99 16.78 20.20
N ARG A 651 -10.78 16.58 19.14
CA ARG A 651 -12.07 15.88 19.25
C ARG A 651 -11.89 14.42 19.68
N ALA A 652 -10.86 13.73 19.20
CA ALA A 652 -10.58 12.37 19.66
C ALA A 652 -10.19 12.34 21.15
N ILE A 653 -9.40 13.31 21.61
CA ILE A 653 -9.00 13.49 23.01
C ILE A 653 -10.21 13.80 23.88
N ASP A 654 -11.09 14.70 23.46
CA ASP A 654 -12.32 15.04 24.18
C ASP A 654 -13.23 13.82 24.38
N ILE A 655 -13.24 12.92 23.39
CA ILE A 655 -14.04 11.70 23.45
C ILE A 655 -13.39 10.66 24.37
N ASN A 656 -12.07 10.45 24.26
CA ASN A 656 -11.30 9.52 25.09
C ASN A 656 -10.06 10.20 25.71
N PRO A 657 -10.20 10.96 26.80
CA PRO A 657 -9.11 11.75 27.36
C PRO A 657 -8.01 10.91 28.01
N THR A 658 -8.28 9.63 28.24
CA THR A 658 -7.32 8.68 28.83
C THR A 658 -6.54 7.89 27.78
N SER A 659 -6.84 8.04 26.48
CA SER A 659 -6.10 7.33 25.43
C SER A 659 -4.80 8.05 25.07
N PRO A 660 -3.64 7.37 25.07
CA PRO A 660 -2.36 7.99 24.73
C PRO A 660 -2.18 8.23 23.22
N ILE A 661 -2.95 7.58 22.35
CA ILE A 661 -2.70 7.55 20.90
C ILE A 661 -2.97 8.91 20.22
N PRO A 662 -4.11 9.58 20.43
CA PRO A 662 -4.35 10.90 19.83
C PRO A 662 -3.34 11.94 20.28
N HIS A 663 -2.93 11.92 21.56
CA HIS A 663 -1.90 12.80 22.09
C HIS A 663 -0.55 12.62 21.37
N LEU A 664 -0.15 11.38 21.05
CA LEU A 664 1.05 11.13 20.24
C LEU A 664 0.91 11.69 18.82
N ASN A 665 -0.23 11.45 18.17
CA ASN A 665 -0.46 11.91 16.80
C ASN A 665 -0.55 13.44 16.71
N GLU A 666 -1.17 14.07 17.70
CA GLU A 666 -1.21 15.52 17.86
C GLU A 666 0.19 16.08 18.11
N ALA A 667 1.01 15.44 18.96
CA ALA A 667 2.41 15.82 19.18
C ALA A 667 3.23 15.83 17.88
N MET A 668 3.07 14.81 17.05
CA MET A 668 3.72 14.76 15.72
C MET A 668 3.19 15.86 14.79
N THR A 669 1.90 16.18 14.86
CA THR A 669 1.29 17.26 14.07
C THR A 669 1.80 18.62 14.51
N MET A 670 1.91 18.87 15.82
CA MET A 670 2.49 20.08 16.39
C MET A 670 3.97 20.21 16.04
N PHE A 671 4.71 19.11 16.00
CA PHE A 671 6.09 19.10 15.52
C PHE A 671 6.18 19.57 14.07
N ASP A 672 5.33 19.05 13.18
CA ASP A 672 5.29 19.46 11.76
C ASP A 672 4.89 20.94 11.60
N ARG A 673 4.07 21.47 12.51
CA ARG A 673 3.72 22.91 12.62
C ARG A 673 4.82 23.76 13.23
N GLN A 674 5.95 23.17 13.63
CA GLN A 674 7.05 23.83 14.34
C GLN A 674 6.64 24.38 15.73
N GLN A 675 5.56 23.84 16.31
CA GLN A 675 5.05 24.17 17.65
C GLN A 675 5.65 23.20 18.67
N TYR A 676 6.97 23.21 18.77
CA TYR A 676 7.72 22.18 19.48
C TYR A 676 7.44 22.08 20.99
N THR A 677 7.13 23.19 21.67
CA THR A 677 6.77 23.14 23.10
C THR A 677 5.46 22.37 23.31
N ALA A 678 4.46 22.64 22.47
CA ALA A 678 3.18 21.94 22.53
C ALA A 678 3.34 20.46 22.11
N ALA A 679 4.22 20.18 21.14
CA ALA A 679 4.58 18.81 20.77
C ALA A 679 5.19 18.03 21.96
N ASP A 680 6.11 18.65 22.71
CA ASP A 680 6.69 18.04 23.91
C ASP A 680 5.62 17.76 24.98
N GLU A 681 4.73 18.72 25.23
CA GLU A 681 3.64 18.60 26.20
C GLU A 681 2.70 17.44 25.85
N GLN A 682 2.24 17.36 24.59
CA GLN A 682 1.34 16.29 24.16
C GLN A 682 2.04 14.93 24.15
N PHE A 683 3.31 14.86 23.75
CA PHE A 683 4.07 13.61 23.79
C PHE A 683 4.29 13.11 25.23
N LEU A 684 4.66 14.00 26.15
CA LEU A 684 4.82 13.64 27.57
C LEU A 684 3.48 13.25 28.20
N LYS A 685 2.38 13.87 27.78
CA LYS A 685 1.02 13.48 28.19
C LYS A 685 0.66 12.08 27.67
N ALA A 686 0.95 11.78 26.39
CA ALA A 686 0.80 10.43 25.84
C ALA A 686 1.59 9.39 26.65
N ALA A 687 2.86 9.69 26.97
CA ALA A 687 3.69 8.81 27.78
C ALA A 687 3.11 8.58 29.19
N ALA A 688 2.62 9.64 29.85
CA ALA A 688 1.98 9.54 31.16
C ALA A 688 0.68 8.73 31.14
N LEU A 689 -0.05 8.74 30.01
CA LEU A 689 -1.26 7.95 29.78
C LEU A 689 -0.97 6.49 29.37
N GLY A 690 0.28 6.02 29.48
CA GLY A 690 0.64 4.63 29.22
C GLY A 690 0.85 4.31 27.73
N LEU A 691 1.38 5.25 26.94
CA LEU A 691 1.71 5.01 25.53
C LEU A 691 2.53 3.71 25.33
N PRO A 692 2.05 2.76 24.52
CA PRO A 692 2.81 1.56 24.20
C PRO A 692 4.14 1.89 23.53
N ASN A 693 5.22 1.20 23.93
CA ASN A 693 6.58 1.44 23.42
C ASN A 693 7.07 2.90 23.56
N ALA A 694 6.59 3.64 24.57
CA ALA A 694 6.98 5.02 24.81
C ALA A 694 8.51 5.25 24.75
N GLU A 695 9.30 4.31 25.29
CA GLU A 695 10.77 4.33 25.22
C GLU A 695 11.30 4.58 23.78
N LYS A 696 10.75 3.89 22.78
CA LYS A 696 11.14 4.07 21.38
C LYS A 696 10.77 5.46 20.88
N TYR A 697 9.59 5.96 21.23
CA TYR A 697 9.15 7.29 20.80
C TYR A 697 10.00 8.41 21.43
N PHE A 698 10.51 8.25 22.65
CA PHE A 698 11.48 9.19 23.23
C PHE A 698 12.76 9.29 22.37
N ILE A 699 13.25 8.15 21.87
CA ILE A 699 14.43 8.08 21.00
C ILE A 699 14.13 8.72 19.64
N ASP A 700 12.99 8.39 19.04
CA ASP A 700 12.59 8.90 17.73
C ASP A 700 12.37 10.43 17.75
N PHE A 701 11.65 10.96 18.74
CA PHE A 701 11.46 12.41 18.90
C PHE A 701 12.78 13.13 19.16
N ALA A 702 13.67 12.55 19.98
CA ALA A 702 15.00 13.12 20.19
C ALA A 702 15.84 13.14 18.90
N ALA A 703 15.76 12.08 18.07
CA ALA A 703 16.42 12.04 16.78
C ALA A 703 15.85 13.11 15.82
N LEU A 704 14.53 13.28 15.77
CA LEU A 704 13.87 14.34 14.99
C LEU A 704 14.35 15.73 15.44
N TYR A 705 14.38 16.02 16.74
CA TYR A 705 14.90 17.28 17.24
C TYR A 705 16.35 17.53 16.84
N ARG A 706 17.20 16.49 16.88
CA ARG A 706 18.60 16.61 16.44
C ARG A 706 18.72 16.89 14.94
N GLN A 707 17.88 16.27 14.09
CA GLN A 707 17.84 16.55 12.65
C GLN A 707 17.46 18.01 12.34
N HIS A 708 16.65 18.62 13.20
CA HIS A 708 16.28 20.04 13.13
C HIS A 708 17.22 20.97 13.92
N ASN A 709 18.42 20.51 14.29
CA ASN A 709 19.42 21.25 15.06
C ASN A 709 18.98 21.70 16.48
N MET A 710 17.96 21.05 17.06
CA MET A 710 17.41 21.35 18.39
C MET A 710 18.00 20.43 19.47
N ASN A 711 19.33 20.36 19.53
CA ASN A 711 20.06 19.43 20.40
C ASN A 711 19.70 19.57 21.89
N ALA A 712 19.51 20.80 22.38
CA ALA A 712 19.15 21.05 23.78
C ALA A 712 17.79 20.42 24.15
N ARG A 713 16.81 20.49 23.24
CA ARG A 713 15.47 19.90 23.44
C ARG A 713 15.52 18.38 23.35
N ALA A 714 16.28 17.81 22.41
CA ALA A 714 16.51 16.37 22.34
C ALA A 714 17.10 15.80 23.65
N ILE A 715 18.11 16.48 24.20
CA ILE A 715 18.75 16.11 25.48
C ILE A 715 17.74 16.22 26.63
N ALA A 716 16.97 17.32 26.70
CA ALA A 716 15.95 17.50 27.73
C ALA A 716 14.89 16.39 27.69
N LEU A 717 14.44 16.01 26.50
CA LEU A 717 13.46 14.94 26.30
C LEU A 717 14.02 13.58 26.73
N LEU A 718 15.26 13.26 26.35
CA LEU A 718 15.93 12.03 26.77
C LEU A 718 16.20 11.98 28.27
N TYR A 719 16.43 13.11 28.95
CA TYR A 719 16.47 13.16 30.41
C TYR A 719 15.13 12.80 31.06
N GLN A 720 14.00 13.22 30.47
CA GLN A 720 12.67 12.80 30.94
C GLN A 720 12.46 11.30 30.68
N GLY A 721 12.83 10.83 29.48
CA GLY A 721 12.84 9.40 29.15
C GLY A 721 13.64 8.58 30.16
N ARG A 722 14.82 9.05 30.58
CA ARG A 722 15.66 8.37 31.58
C ARG A 722 14.99 8.29 32.96
N LYS A 723 14.24 9.32 33.35
CA LYS A 723 13.49 9.32 34.61
C LYS A 723 12.34 8.29 34.58
N LEU A 724 11.65 8.19 33.45
CA LEU A 724 10.52 7.28 33.27
C LEU A 724 10.97 5.83 33.01
N PHE A 725 12.10 5.64 32.34
CA PHE A 725 12.66 4.34 31.96
C PHE A 725 14.09 4.18 32.49
N PRO A 726 14.30 4.11 33.81
CA PRO A 726 15.63 4.10 34.42
C PRO A 726 16.47 2.85 34.06
N GLN A 727 15.81 1.77 33.63
CA GLN A 727 16.45 0.51 33.22
C GLN A 727 16.64 0.40 31.69
N SER A 728 16.31 1.46 30.93
CA SER A 728 16.51 1.47 29.48
C SER A 728 17.96 1.77 29.13
N TYR A 729 18.65 0.77 28.56
CA TYR A 729 19.97 0.98 27.98
C TYR A 729 19.90 1.84 26.71
N LEU A 730 18.81 1.77 25.94
CA LEU A 730 18.66 2.53 24.69
C LEU A 730 18.51 4.03 24.96
N ILE A 731 17.72 4.42 25.95
CA ILE A 731 17.59 5.82 26.38
C ILE A 731 18.92 6.34 26.91
N SER A 732 19.59 5.56 27.76
CA SER A 732 20.91 5.94 28.30
C SER A 732 21.96 6.09 27.19
N ALA A 733 21.99 5.18 26.22
CA ALA A 733 22.91 5.24 25.08
C ALA A 733 22.64 6.45 24.18
N ASN A 734 21.37 6.74 23.87
CA ASN A 734 20.99 7.89 23.05
C ASN A 734 21.21 9.22 23.78
N LEU A 735 20.95 9.29 25.08
CA LEU A 735 21.25 10.46 25.92
C LEU A 735 22.76 10.73 25.96
N GLY A 736 23.57 9.70 26.20
CA GLY A 736 25.03 9.81 26.19
C GLY A 736 25.57 10.26 24.83
N SER A 737 25.04 9.71 23.73
CA SER A 737 25.39 10.13 22.37
C SER A 737 25.02 11.60 22.09
N ALA A 738 23.81 12.02 22.50
CA ALA A 738 23.36 13.40 22.33
C ALA A 738 24.21 14.39 23.15
N LEU A 739 24.56 14.04 24.39
CA LEU A 739 25.44 14.85 25.26
C LEU A 739 26.87 14.95 24.70
N LEU A 740 27.42 13.86 24.16
CA LEU A 740 28.73 13.86 23.49
C LEU A 740 28.75 14.75 22.25
N ALA A 741 27.69 14.69 21.44
CA ALA A 741 27.54 15.55 20.27
C ALA A 741 27.46 17.03 20.66
N ALA A 742 26.91 17.34 21.84
CA ALA A 742 26.87 18.67 22.43
C ALA A 742 28.12 19.03 23.27
N GLU A 743 29.18 18.21 23.21
CA GLU A 743 30.44 18.39 23.94
C GLU A 743 30.32 18.40 25.49
N ARG A 744 29.19 17.92 26.02
CA ARG A 744 28.92 17.79 27.47
C ARG A 744 29.47 16.48 28.02
N TYR A 745 30.77 16.31 27.95
CA TYR A 745 31.46 15.03 28.23
C TYR A 745 31.29 14.52 29.66
N THR A 746 31.29 15.44 30.64
CA THR A 746 31.11 15.12 32.06
C THR A 746 29.77 14.47 32.37
N GLU A 747 28.77 14.69 31.52
CA GLU A 747 27.44 14.10 31.65
C GLU A 747 27.24 12.94 30.68
N GLY A 748 27.77 13.03 29.45
CA GLY A 748 27.56 12.02 28.40
C GLY A 748 28.26 10.68 28.65
N VAL A 749 29.50 10.71 29.15
CA VAL A 749 30.28 9.48 29.40
C VAL A 749 29.62 8.61 30.49
N PRO A 750 29.19 9.15 31.65
CA PRO A 750 28.45 8.37 32.64
C PRO A 750 27.18 7.70 32.09
N GLU A 751 26.45 8.35 31.17
CA GLU A 751 25.24 7.78 30.56
C GLU A 751 25.57 6.61 29.62
N LEU A 752 26.66 6.69 28.86
CA LEU A 752 27.13 5.56 28.04
C LEU A 752 27.67 4.41 28.87
N VAL A 753 28.38 4.70 29.96
CA VAL A 753 28.83 3.67 30.91
C VAL A 753 27.63 3.00 31.57
N ARG A 754 26.60 3.76 31.94
CA ARG A 754 25.33 3.20 32.42
C ARG A 754 24.68 2.31 31.37
N ALA A 755 24.61 2.74 30.11
CA ALA A 755 24.07 1.92 29.03
C ALA A 755 24.82 0.59 28.88
N LEU A 756 26.15 0.57 29.01
CA LEU A 756 26.94 -0.67 29.02
C LEU A 756 26.76 -1.50 30.28
N GLY A 757 26.50 -0.88 31.43
CA GLY A 757 26.14 -1.58 32.66
C GLY A 757 24.79 -2.30 32.56
N LEU A 758 23.83 -1.69 31.86
CA LEU A 758 22.52 -2.27 31.57
C LEU A 758 22.58 -3.32 30.44
N GLN A 759 23.33 -3.03 29.38
CA GLN A 759 23.52 -3.92 28.23
C GLN A 759 24.99 -3.88 27.75
N PRO A 760 25.83 -4.84 28.16
CA PRO A 760 27.25 -4.88 27.82
C PRO A 760 27.54 -4.97 26.31
N SER A 761 26.58 -5.46 25.52
CA SER A 761 26.69 -5.59 24.07
C SER A 761 26.14 -4.40 23.27
N SER A 762 25.86 -3.26 23.91
CA SER A 762 25.35 -2.07 23.21
C SER A 762 26.41 -1.48 22.26
N THR A 763 26.33 -1.81 20.97
CA THR A 763 27.25 -1.28 19.94
C THR A 763 27.18 0.23 19.85
N LEU A 764 25.99 0.83 20.02
CA LEU A 764 25.81 2.29 20.07
C LEU A 764 26.65 2.93 21.20
N ALA A 765 26.61 2.37 22.41
CA ALA A 765 27.37 2.91 23.54
C ALA A 765 28.89 2.70 23.37
N LEU A 766 29.30 1.50 22.92
CA LEU A 766 30.71 1.20 22.61
C LEU A 766 31.26 2.16 21.54
N ASN A 767 30.52 2.37 20.44
CA ASN A 767 30.93 3.24 19.35
C ASN A 767 31.11 4.70 19.80
N ASN A 768 30.17 5.22 20.59
CA ASN A 768 30.24 6.60 21.08
C ASN A 768 31.35 6.79 22.13
N LEU A 769 31.63 5.79 22.98
CA LEU A 769 32.79 5.83 23.88
C LEU A 769 34.12 5.77 23.12
N GLY A 770 34.20 4.93 22.09
CA GLY A 770 35.38 4.89 21.21
C GLY A 770 35.63 6.25 20.55
N LEU A 771 34.58 6.88 20.01
CA LEU A 771 34.65 8.23 19.44
C LEU A 771 35.07 9.28 20.45
N PHE A 772 34.54 9.21 21.68
CA PHE A 772 34.93 10.11 22.77
C PHE A 772 36.43 10.03 23.06
N TYR A 773 36.97 8.83 23.29
CA TYR A 773 38.39 8.66 23.60
C TYR A 773 39.31 9.05 22.43
N ALA A 774 38.88 8.78 21.20
CA ALA A 774 39.62 9.22 20.01
C ALA A 774 39.72 10.76 19.95
N LYS A 775 38.66 11.50 20.30
CA LYS A 775 38.71 12.97 20.38
C LYS A 775 39.67 13.48 21.46
N GLN A 776 39.83 12.73 22.55
CA GLN A 776 40.80 13.03 23.61
C GLN A 776 42.23 12.60 23.26
N ASN A 777 42.49 12.14 22.02
CA ASN A 777 43.74 11.53 21.56
C ASN A 777 44.15 10.27 22.33
N ASP A 778 43.21 9.62 23.02
CA ASP A 778 43.42 8.32 23.65
C ASP A 778 42.99 7.20 22.70
N TYR A 779 43.83 6.99 21.69
CA TYR A 779 43.57 6.01 20.63
C TYR A 779 43.58 4.57 21.15
N GLY A 780 44.28 4.30 22.26
CA GLY A 780 44.32 2.98 22.90
C GLY A 780 42.95 2.56 23.44
N ARG A 781 42.33 3.41 24.27
CA ARG A 781 40.96 3.15 24.75
C ARG A 781 39.93 3.20 23.63
N ALA A 782 40.11 4.09 22.65
CA ALA A 782 39.22 4.14 21.49
C ALA A 782 39.16 2.81 20.74
N LEU A 783 40.32 2.19 20.49
CA LEU A 783 40.42 0.88 19.86
C LEU A 783 39.79 -0.24 20.69
N ASP A 784 39.93 -0.24 22.01
CA ASP A 784 39.30 -1.25 22.87
C ASP A 784 37.78 -1.28 22.67
N TYR A 785 37.14 -0.11 22.79
CA TYR A 785 35.69 0.00 22.60
C TYR A 785 35.23 -0.34 21.18
N TRP A 786 35.94 0.12 20.14
CA TRP A 786 35.58 -0.19 18.76
C TRP A 786 35.82 -1.65 18.38
N ASN A 787 36.88 -2.29 18.87
CA ASN A 787 37.10 -3.72 18.64
C ASN A 787 36.03 -4.56 19.33
N ARG A 788 35.62 -4.19 20.55
CA ARG A 788 34.48 -4.83 21.23
C ARG A 788 33.20 -4.66 20.42
N SER A 789 32.93 -3.46 19.91
CA SER A 789 31.78 -3.21 19.03
C SER A 789 31.83 -4.06 17.75
N LEU A 790 32.98 -4.13 17.07
CA LEU A 790 33.18 -4.92 15.86
C LEU A 790 33.12 -6.43 16.10
N SER A 791 33.42 -6.90 17.32
CA SER A 791 33.26 -8.30 17.69
C SER A 791 31.78 -8.70 17.85
N ILE A 792 30.92 -7.75 18.20
CA ILE A 792 29.47 -7.94 18.32
C ILE A 792 28.81 -7.80 16.94
N GLU A 793 29.16 -6.74 16.20
CA GLU A 793 28.62 -6.45 14.88
C GLU A 793 29.78 -6.17 13.90
N PRO A 794 30.22 -7.18 13.13
CA PRO A 794 31.38 -7.06 12.25
C PRO A 794 31.17 -6.11 11.06
N HIS A 795 29.92 -5.88 10.64
CA HIS A 795 29.57 -5.10 9.44
C HIS A 795 29.37 -3.61 9.73
N GLN A 796 30.35 -2.97 10.36
CA GLN A 796 30.35 -1.52 10.63
C GLN A 796 31.53 -0.82 9.92
N PRO A 797 31.43 -0.49 8.61
CA PRO A 797 32.54 0.05 7.83
C PRO A 797 33.16 1.31 8.44
N GLN A 798 32.33 2.26 8.90
CA GLN A 798 32.79 3.51 9.50
C GLN A 798 33.61 3.29 10.77
N ILE A 799 33.21 2.33 11.61
CA ILE A 799 33.92 1.99 12.85
C ILE A 799 35.22 1.24 12.54
N ARG A 800 35.20 0.36 11.53
CA ARG A 800 36.40 -0.31 11.03
C ARG A 800 37.43 0.69 10.52
N ASP A 801 37.00 1.64 9.71
CA ASP A 801 37.86 2.69 9.17
C ASP A 801 38.40 3.60 10.29
N ALA A 802 37.55 3.98 11.25
CA ALA A 802 37.95 4.73 12.43
C ALA A 802 38.97 3.98 13.29
N ALA A 803 38.79 2.67 13.47
CA ALA A 803 39.75 1.82 14.18
C ALA A 803 41.08 1.69 13.42
N VAL A 804 41.05 1.55 12.09
CA VAL A 804 42.28 1.55 11.28
C VAL A 804 43.01 2.90 11.41
N ALA A 805 42.28 4.01 11.34
CA ALA A 805 42.85 5.35 11.47
C ALA A 805 43.39 5.64 12.88
N ALA A 806 42.75 5.14 13.94
CA ALA A 806 43.27 5.26 15.30
C ALA A 806 44.53 4.39 15.50
N ARG A 807 44.57 3.20 14.89
CA ARG A 807 45.74 2.31 14.95
C ARG A 807 46.97 2.91 14.29
N SER A 808 46.82 3.72 13.25
CA SER A 808 47.97 4.40 12.60
C SER A 808 48.47 5.64 13.36
N ARG A 809 47.75 6.07 14.40
CA ARG A 809 48.10 7.21 15.26
C ARG A 809 48.65 6.81 16.63
N LEU A 810 48.57 5.52 16.98
CA LEU A 810 49.35 4.88 18.05
C LEU A 810 50.74 4.55 17.53
#